data_AF-A0A497HJ73-F1
#
_entry.id   AF-A0A497HJ73-F1
#
_cell.length_a   1.000
_cell.length_b   1.000
_cell.length_c   1.000
_cell.angle_alpha   90.00
_cell.angle_beta   90.00
_cell.angle_gamma   90.00
#
_symmetry.space_group_name_H-M   'P 1'
#
loop_
_entity.id
_entity.type
_entity.pdbx_description
1 polymer ?
#
loop_
_entity_poly.entity_id
_entity_poly.type
_entity_poly.pdbx_seq_one_letter_code
_entity_poly.pdbx_strand_id
1 'polypeptide(L)'
;MDQAFLDFMRDRATVFKFLSAIYRDEIPKELLSKMKDEKFLAAISKVSGGKKLAEVMKNADVDELFKELRYEYADIFLNAGVTPVFPYESVYVTGEPVVMQEPVFKVRKFFREAGVHKSEEYPDLDDHIAVELEFMAYLCEKEKVELQANFVAEHFKWMKDFCDNLKKYSQADFYKAVAELTESIVSMEEKIVDDIKNSKLPEASIVDTIKAFAEAVKVLELGDEYVTIKEGAKPEEPEKVINTHCYLCGGMCGLRVTVKDGIMVKVSGLPGDPKGGGIICPKGASNIQHTYSAYRLKWPLIREGDRFRKATWEEALDKTVELLKSIEPSKVGFLRGNNFNTWLTQAVFKAYGAHITTHRPMCDNSIRMANEHNLNDKRPWIDYRESDYIILWGVNETCTSYGRRKVKFFQDALKRGAKLVVFDTRKSEVAELADEWIAPKPGTDGAIAMAMCYVIVKNELYNKEFVENWTYGFEDFKKRLLGEEDGVPRTPEWAEKISGVPASTIERIAIEFATAEHPATICWAGIAQTPAGFYATQAIMALNALMGTFDAPGGPSLPFKRKLKSAWTEDMEKPPNNAPKEKLDKVKMWAGWIPAYFPRDVEEGKLQALVCYWGSPTLSWTNQEAAIEAIKKLKFVITMDAFMNNVATMSDVVLPCVSSLEMDWITPDWLYDAFISSFRRAIEPLYNCKPDWWIFIE
;
A
#
# COMPACT_ATOMS: atom_id res chain seq x y z
N MET A 1 15.02 -13.50 -50.07
CA MET A 1 16.06 -12.64 -49.46
C MET A 1 17.41 -13.22 -49.81
N ASP A 2 18.44 -12.38 -50.00
CA ASP A 2 19.81 -12.86 -50.24
C ASP A 2 20.38 -13.55 -48.97
N GLN A 3 21.29 -14.51 -49.14
CA GLN A 3 21.88 -15.28 -48.05
C GLN A 3 22.60 -14.37 -47.04
N ALA A 4 23.29 -13.34 -47.53
CA ALA A 4 23.97 -12.37 -46.67
C ALA A 4 23.00 -11.61 -45.74
N PHE A 5 21.78 -11.31 -46.24
CA PHE A 5 20.74 -10.69 -45.42
C PHE A 5 20.20 -11.67 -44.38
N LEU A 6 19.96 -12.93 -44.76
CA LEU A 6 19.51 -13.97 -43.83
C LEU A 6 20.52 -14.25 -42.71
N ASP A 7 21.81 -14.25 -43.02
CA ASP A 7 22.87 -14.43 -42.01
C ASP A 7 22.92 -13.23 -41.06
N PHE A 8 22.79 -12.01 -41.59
CA PHE A 8 22.67 -10.79 -40.78
C PHE A 8 21.45 -10.85 -39.84
N MET A 9 20.32 -11.38 -40.29
CA MET A 9 19.13 -11.57 -39.46
C MET A 9 19.37 -12.52 -38.28
N ARG A 10 20.07 -13.63 -38.50
CA ARG A 10 20.44 -14.59 -37.44
C ARG A 10 21.41 -14.00 -36.43
N ASP A 11 22.36 -13.21 -36.91
CA ASP A 11 23.31 -12.51 -36.05
C ASP A 11 22.60 -11.44 -35.19
N ARG A 12 21.65 -10.68 -35.75
CA ARG A 12 20.79 -9.76 -34.98
C ARG A 12 20.02 -10.49 -33.89
N ALA A 13 19.40 -11.62 -34.22
CA ALA A 13 18.67 -12.41 -33.22
C ALA A 13 19.57 -12.86 -32.05
N THR A 14 20.79 -13.29 -32.36
CA THR A 14 21.78 -13.69 -31.37
C THR A 14 22.11 -12.53 -30.41
N VAL A 15 22.30 -11.32 -30.95
CA VAL A 15 22.57 -10.11 -30.16
C VAL A 15 21.41 -9.77 -29.22
N PHE A 16 20.17 -9.79 -29.74
CA PHE A 16 18.99 -9.49 -28.93
C PHE A 16 18.72 -10.54 -27.84
N LYS A 17 18.96 -11.83 -28.12
CA LYS A 17 18.91 -12.89 -27.09
C LYS A 17 19.89 -12.62 -25.95
N PHE A 18 21.11 -12.17 -26.26
CA PHE A 18 22.07 -11.79 -25.24
C PHE A 18 21.58 -10.61 -24.39
N LEU A 19 21.12 -9.52 -25.00
CA LEU A 19 20.64 -8.36 -24.25
C LEU A 19 19.43 -8.71 -23.37
N SER A 20 18.48 -9.50 -23.89
CA SER A 20 17.37 -10.02 -23.10
C SER A 20 17.87 -10.85 -21.90
N ALA A 21 18.84 -11.75 -22.12
CA ALA A 21 19.40 -12.59 -21.07
C ALA A 21 20.08 -11.80 -19.94
N ILE A 22 20.67 -10.64 -20.24
CA ILE A 22 21.32 -9.77 -19.26
C ILE A 22 20.29 -8.99 -18.42
N TYR A 23 19.16 -8.58 -18.99
CA TYR A 23 18.15 -7.78 -18.29
C TYR A 23 17.04 -8.59 -17.64
N ARG A 24 16.80 -9.84 -18.05
CA ARG A 24 15.64 -10.62 -17.60
C ARG A 24 15.65 -11.01 -16.13
N ASP A 25 16.84 -11.23 -15.56
CA ASP A 25 17.03 -11.65 -14.17
C ASP A 25 18.48 -11.39 -13.67
N GLU A 26 18.78 -11.70 -12.40
CA GLU A 26 20.13 -11.83 -11.85
C GLU A 26 21.01 -12.67 -12.78
N ILE A 27 22.19 -12.13 -13.10
CA ILE A 27 23.09 -12.76 -14.05
C ILE A 27 23.72 -14.01 -13.39
N PRO A 28 23.54 -15.22 -13.96
CA PRO A 28 24.11 -16.42 -13.40
C PRO A 28 25.65 -16.34 -13.36
N LYS A 29 26.24 -16.92 -12.32
CA LYS A 29 27.71 -16.96 -12.15
C LYS A 29 28.40 -17.66 -13.33
N GLU A 30 27.75 -18.69 -13.87
CA GLU A 30 28.21 -19.45 -15.03
C GLU A 30 28.31 -18.54 -16.27
N LEU A 31 27.33 -17.66 -16.47
CA LEU A 31 27.33 -16.71 -17.59
C LEU A 31 28.46 -15.68 -17.43
N LEU A 32 28.64 -15.12 -16.24
CA LEU A 32 29.76 -14.21 -15.94
C LEU A 32 31.12 -14.89 -16.18
N SER A 33 31.23 -16.18 -15.83
CA SER A 33 32.45 -16.97 -16.06
C SER A 33 32.74 -17.12 -17.56
N LYS A 34 31.72 -17.42 -18.37
CA LYS A 34 31.85 -17.50 -19.84
C LYS A 34 32.18 -16.14 -20.46
N MET A 35 31.67 -15.05 -19.91
CA MET A 35 31.99 -13.69 -20.36
C MET A 35 33.45 -13.27 -20.08
N LYS A 36 34.24 -14.07 -19.37
CA LYS A 36 35.70 -13.88 -19.25
C LYS A 36 36.51 -14.58 -20.33
N ASP A 37 35.89 -15.36 -21.21
CA ASP A 37 36.59 -16.04 -22.29
C ASP A 37 37.32 -15.03 -23.19
N GLU A 38 38.58 -15.33 -23.55
CA GLU A 38 39.42 -14.41 -24.32
C GLU A 38 38.82 -14.10 -25.70
N LYS A 39 38.11 -15.06 -26.32
CA LYS A 39 37.44 -14.84 -27.61
C LYS A 39 36.25 -13.92 -27.43
N PHE A 40 35.48 -14.07 -26.35
CA PHE A 40 34.38 -13.15 -26.02
C PHE A 40 34.94 -11.72 -25.82
N LEU A 41 35.95 -11.55 -24.98
CA LEU A 41 36.55 -10.24 -24.68
C LEU A 41 37.14 -9.57 -25.93
N ALA A 42 37.85 -10.33 -26.76
CA ALA A 42 38.45 -9.84 -28.00
C ALA A 42 37.40 -9.46 -29.06
N ALA A 43 36.26 -10.15 -29.09
CA ALA A 43 35.19 -9.87 -30.03
C ALA A 43 34.32 -8.69 -29.55
N ILE A 44 33.87 -8.70 -28.29
CA ILE A 44 32.99 -7.66 -27.73
C ILE A 44 33.68 -6.29 -27.65
N SER A 45 35.00 -6.26 -27.47
CA SER A 45 35.78 -5.00 -27.48
C SER A 45 35.80 -4.27 -28.83
N LYS A 46 35.46 -4.96 -29.92
CA LYS A 46 35.32 -4.37 -31.27
C LYS A 46 33.92 -3.81 -31.52
N VAL A 47 32.95 -4.13 -30.66
CA VAL A 47 31.58 -3.65 -30.76
C VAL A 47 31.48 -2.25 -30.13
N SER A 48 30.78 -1.34 -30.81
CA SER A 48 30.49 -0.01 -30.26
C SER A 48 29.74 -0.13 -28.92
N GLY A 49 30.27 0.46 -27.85
CA GLY A 49 29.76 0.30 -26.47
C GLY A 49 30.27 -0.96 -25.74
N GLY A 50 30.83 -1.94 -26.45
CA GLY A 50 31.29 -3.22 -25.87
C GLY A 50 32.68 -3.18 -25.25
N LYS A 51 33.50 -2.18 -25.59
CA LYS A 51 34.87 -2.01 -25.02
C LYS A 51 34.86 -1.89 -23.50
N LYS A 52 33.94 -1.11 -22.93
CA LYS A 52 33.83 -0.94 -21.49
C LYS A 52 33.42 -2.24 -20.81
N LEU A 53 32.51 -3.01 -21.41
CA LEU A 53 32.10 -4.32 -20.88
C LEU A 53 33.28 -5.30 -20.90
N ALA A 54 34.08 -5.32 -21.98
CA ALA A 54 35.30 -6.12 -22.05
C ALA A 54 36.30 -5.75 -20.94
N GLU A 55 36.51 -4.45 -20.69
CA GLU A 55 37.41 -3.96 -19.64
C GLU A 55 36.93 -4.35 -18.24
N VAL A 56 35.63 -4.19 -17.97
CA VAL A 56 35.02 -4.62 -16.70
C VAL A 56 35.21 -6.12 -16.50
N MET A 57 34.85 -6.95 -17.48
CA MET A 57 34.94 -8.41 -17.36
C MET A 57 36.38 -8.92 -17.29
N LYS A 58 37.31 -8.29 -18.00
CA LYS A 58 38.74 -8.65 -17.96
C LYS A 58 39.33 -8.46 -16.55
N ASN A 59 38.95 -7.38 -15.87
CA ASN A 59 39.51 -7.00 -14.58
C ASN A 59 38.74 -7.60 -13.39
N ALA A 60 37.49 -8.01 -13.58
CA ALA A 60 36.65 -8.51 -12.51
C ALA A 60 37.11 -9.88 -11.98
N ASP A 61 37.08 -10.05 -10.65
CA ASP A 61 36.93 -11.36 -10.05
C ASP A 61 35.46 -11.81 -10.19
N VAL A 62 35.22 -13.03 -10.66
CA VAL A 62 33.85 -13.48 -10.98
C VAL A 62 33.01 -13.66 -9.72
N ASP A 63 33.62 -14.08 -8.62
CA ASP A 63 32.90 -14.35 -7.38
C ASP A 63 32.49 -13.05 -6.72
N GLU A 64 33.40 -12.08 -6.68
CA GLU A 64 33.12 -10.72 -6.20
C GLU A 64 32.10 -10.01 -7.09
N LEU A 65 32.25 -10.07 -8.42
CA LEU A 65 31.32 -9.45 -9.35
C LEU A 65 29.93 -10.08 -9.27
N PHE A 66 29.84 -11.41 -9.22
CA PHE A 66 28.56 -12.10 -9.08
C PHE A 66 27.83 -11.64 -7.81
N LYS A 67 28.54 -11.58 -6.67
CA LYS A 67 27.96 -11.12 -5.41
C LYS A 67 27.48 -9.67 -5.52
N GLU A 68 28.30 -8.77 -6.06
CA GLU A 68 27.97 -7.36 -6.21
C GLU A 68 26.77 -7.13 -7.14
N LEU A 69 26.70 -7.84 -8.27
CA LEU A 69 25.61 -7.69 -9.23
C LEU A 69 24.26 -8.16 -8.69
N ARG A 70 24.24 -9.12 -7.75
CA ARG A 70 23.00 -9.53 -7.07
C ARG A 70 22.43 -8.43 -6.18
N TYR A 71 23.30 -7.75 -5.42
CA TYR A 71 22.88 -6.61 -4.62
C TYR A 71 22.43 -5.45 -5.50
N GLU A 72 23.20 -5.16 -6.55
CA GLU A 72 22.87 -4.12 -7.52
C GLU A 72 21.56 -4.40 -8.25
N TYR A 73 21.30 -5.65 -8.64
CA TYR A 73 20.05 -6.04 -9.28
C TYR A 73 18.85 -5.79 -8.36
N ALA A 74 18.96 -6.15 -7.08
CA ALA A 74 17.91 -5.87 -6.10
C ALA A 74 17.71 -4.36 -5.92
N ASP A 75 18.79 -3.59 -5.85
CA ASP A 75 18.73 -2.15 -5.62
C ASP A 75 18.09 -1.41 -6.80
N ILE A 76 18.49 -1.74 -8.02
CA ILE A 76 18.10 -1.04 -9.25
C ILE A 76 16.77 -1.54 -9.80
N PHE A 77 16.56 -2.85 -9.91
CA PHE A 77 15.40 -3.41 -10.61
C PHE A 77 14.29 -3.92 -9.68
N LEU A 78 14.62 -4.32 -8.44
CA LEU A 78 13.65 -4.83 -7.46
C LEU A 78 13.22 -3.79 -6.40
N ASN A 79 13.63 -2.53 -6.56
CA ASN A 79 13.29 -1.41 -5.69
C ASN A 79 13.81 -1.53 -4.24
N ALA A 80 14.92 -2.24 -4.04
CA ALA A 80 15.55 -2.30 -2.71
C ALA A 80 16.41 -1.06 -2.40
N GLY A 81 16.89 -0.37 -3.44
CA GLY A 81 17.77 0.77 -3.35
C GLY A 81 17.03 2.10 -3.35
N VAL A 82 17.79 3.19 -3.14
CA VAL A 82 17.23 4.55 -3.02
C VAL A 82 16.69 5.09 -4.35
N THR A 83 17.33 4.74 -5.47
CA THR A 83 16.98 5.25 -6.81
C THR A 83 16.87 4.10 -7.80
N PRO A 84 15.71 3.42 -7.89
CA PRO A 84 15.51 2.32 -8.83
C PRO A 84 15.47 2.82 -10.28
N VAL A 85 15.80 1.94 -11.22
CA VAL A 85 15.65 2.15 -12.65
C VAL A 85 14.63 1.16 -13.16
N PHE A 86 13.49 1.67 -13.61
CA PHE A 86 12.38 0.83 -14.04
C PHE A 86 12.65 0.26 -15.43
N PRO A 87 12.62 -1.06 -15.64
CA PRO A 87 12.85 -1.68 -16.95
C PRO A 87 11.55 -1.81 -17.77
N TYR A 88 10.64 -0.83 -17.69
CA TYR A 88 9.29 -0.91 -18.28
C TYR A 88 9.01 0.24 -19.25
N GLU A 89 8.60 -0.06 -20.48
CA GLU A 89 8.24 0.94 -21.49
C GLU A 89 7.20 1.94 -20.97
N SER A 90 6.16 1.44 -20.29
CA SER A 90 5.07 2.26 -19.75
C SER A 90 5.57 3.46 -18.96
N VAL A 91 6.65 3.31 -18.18
CA VAL A 91 7.16 4.37 -17.31
C VAL A 91 7.75 5.54 -18.10
N TYR A 92 8.50 5.23 -19.16
CA TYR A 92 9.19 6.24 -19.96
C TYR A 92 8.26 6.91 -20.97
N VAL A 93 7.41 6.13 -21.64
CA VAL A 93 6.52 6.65 -22.69
C VAL A 93 5.46 7.58 -22.10
N THR A 94 4.97 7.29 -20.89
CA THR A 94 3.96 8.12 -20.22
C THR A 94 4.56 9.17 -19.29
N GLY A 95 5.81 8.99 -18.85
CA GLY A 95 6.47 9.86 -17.88
C GLY A 95 5.98 9.70 -16.43
N GLU A 96 5.15 8.69 -16.16
CA GLU A 96 4.66 8.37 -14.81
C GLU A 96 5.25 7.05 -14.31
N PRO A 97 5.57 6.90 -13.01
CA PRO A 97 6.08 5.66 -12.43
C PRO A 97 4.97 4.61 -12.23
N VAL A 98 4.24 4.31 -13.31
CA VAL A 98 3.11 3.40 -13.40
C VAL A 98 3.34 2.43 -14.55
N VAL A 99 3.13 1.14 -14.32
CA VAL A 99 3.23 0.07 -15.33
C VAL A 99 1.84 -0.27 -15.91
N MET A 100 1.76 -1.23 -16.84
CA MET A 100 0.48 -1.73 -17.36
C MET A 100 -0.39 -0.62 -17.98
N GLN A 101 0.24 0.28 -18.73
CA GLN A 101 -0.42 1.39 -19.40
C GLN A 101 -0.65 1.09 -20.89
N GLU A 102 -1.01 2.11 -21.67
CA GLU A 102 -1.25 2.00 -23.12
C GLU A 102 -0.16 1.24 -23.90
N PRO A 103 1.15 1.39 -23.60
CA PRO A 103 2.20 0.67 -24.32
C PRO A 103 2.06 -0.85 -24.27
N VAL A 104 1.59 -1.43 -23.16
CA VAL A 104 1.38 -2.88 -23.06
C VAL A 104 0.35 -3.37 -24.10
N PHE A 105 -0.73 -2.62 -24.34
CA PHE A 105 -1.72 -3.00 -25.35
C PHE A 105 -1.12 -3.00 -26.76
N LYS A 106 -0.22 -2.04 -27.04
CA LYS A 106 0.49 -1.96 -28.32
C LYS A 106 1.47 -3.11 -28.49
N VAL A 107 2.30 -3.39 -27.49
CA VAL A 107 3.23 -4.55 -27.51
C VAL A 107 2.46 -5.85 -27.74
N ARG A 108 1.33 -6.06 -27.06
CA ARG A 108 0.51 -7.26 -27.25
C ARG A 108 -0.12 -7.37 -28.63
N LYS A 109 -0.40 -6.24 -29.31
CA LYS A 109 -0.84 -6.27 -30.71
C LYS A 109 0.26 -6.86 -31.60
N PHE A 110 1.51 -6.43 -31.42
CA PHE A 110 2.65 -7.02 -32.12
C PHE A 110 2.83 -8.50 -31.80
N PHE A 111 2.68 -8.91 -30.54
CA PHE A 111 2.75 -10.34 -30.17
C PHE A 111 1.71 -11.17 -30.93
N ARG A 112 0.46 -10.69 -30.99
CA ARG A 112 -0.63 -11.38 -31.72
C ARG A 112 -0.35 -11.49 -33.21
N GLU A 113 0.07 -10.39 -33.85
CA GLU A 113 0.45 -10.37 -35.27
C GLU A 113 1.63 -11.32 -35.54
N ALA A 114 2.55 -11.42 -34.58
CA ALA A 114 3.68 -12.32 -34.64
C ALA A 114 3.35 -13.77 -34.26
N GLY A 115 2.14 -14.09 -33.78
CA GLY A 115 1.78 -15.45 -33.40
C GLY A 115 2.40 -15.92 -32.09
N VAL A 116 2.71 -15.01 -31.17
CA VAL A 116 3.32 -15.28 -29.86
C VAL A 116 2.54 -14.59 -28.74
N HIS A 117 2.92 -14.86 -27.49
CA HIS A 117 2.49 -14.13 -26.31
C HIS A 117 3.61 -14.13 -25.25
N LYS A 118 3.51 -13.26 -24.24
CA LYS A 118 4.39 -13.32 -23.07
C LYS A 118 4.23 -14.66 -22.34
N SER A 119 5.35 -15.32 -22.05
CA SER A 119 5.37 -16.56 -21.27
C SER A 119 4.73 -16.36 -19.89
N GLU A 120 3.90 -17.31 -19.48
CA GLU A 120 3.32 -17.36 -18.13
C GLU A 120 4.36 -17.75 -17.07
N GLU A 121 5.43 -18.42 -17.49
CA GLU A 121 6.54 -18.84 -16.61
C GLU A 121 7.50 -17.68 -16.30
N TYR A 122 7.48 -16.62 -17.11
CA TYR A 122 8.21 -15.38 -16.83
C TYR A 122 7.32 -14.46 -15.99
N PRO A 123 7.63 -14.20 -14.70
CA PRO A 123 6.71 -13.51 -13.79
C PRO A 123 6.58 -12.00 -14.04
N ASP A 124 7.47 -11.41 -14.84
CA ASP A 124 7.46 -9.97 -15.11
C ASP A 124 6.51 -9.58 -16.28
N LEU A 125 6.45 -8.29 -16.56
CA LEU A 125 5.42 -7.66 -17.41
C LEU A 125 5.73 -7.73 -18.91
N ASP A 126 4.69 -7.64 -19.74
CA ASP A 126 4.78 -7.71 -21.20
C ASP A 126 5.68 -6.61 -21.81
N ASP A 127 5.73 -5.43 -21.21
CA ASP A 127 6.51 -4.26 -21.65
C ASP A 127 7.84 -4.11 -20.89
N HIS A 128 8.32 -5.20 -20.29
CA HIS A 128 9.64 -5.24 -19.69
C HIS A 128 10.72 -5.31 -20.81
N ILE A 129 11.83 -4.58 -20.66
CA ILE A 129 12.87 -4.47 -21.70
C ILE A 129 13.35 -5.83 -22.22
N ALA A 130 13.51 -6.81 -21.33
CA ALA A 130 13.95 -8.15 -21.70
C ALA A 130 12.93 -8.88 -22.60
N VAL A 131 11.64 -8.63 -22.43
CA VAL A 131 10.56 -9.23 -23.25
C VAL A 131 10.58 -8.64 -24.64
N GLU A 132 10.68 -7.31 -24.74
CA GLU A 132 10.74 -6.62 -26.03
C GLU A 132 12.01 -6.98 -26.82
N LEU A 133 13.15 -7.11 -26.14
CA LEU A 133 14.40 -7.55 -26.76
C LEU A 133 14.30 -9.02 -27.25
N GLU A 134 13.77 -9.95 -26.45
CA GLU A 134 13.61 -11.34 -26.90
C GLU A 134 12.58 -11.46 -28.02
N PHE A 135 11.52 -10.66 -27.97
CA PHE A 135 10.55 -10.57 -29.06
C PHE A 135 11.20 -10.08 -30.36
N MET A 136 12.09 -9.09 -30.28
CA MET A 136 12.86 -8.65 -31.43
C MET A 136 13.77 -9.78 -31.97
N ALA A 137 14.37 -10.59 -31.10
CA ALA A 137 15.12 -11.77 -31.53
C ALA A 137 14.24 -12.78 -32.28
N TYR A 138 13.04 -13.04 -31.77
CA TYR A 138 12.05 -13.90 -32.44
C TYR A 138 11.67 -13.37 -33.82
N LEU A 139 11.36 -12.07 -33.92
CA LEU A 139 11.04 -11.45 -35.21
C LEU A 139 12.19 -11.57 -36.21
N CYS A 140 13.43 -11.49 -35.71
CA CYS A 140 14.63 -11.69 -36.53
C CYS A 140 14.73 -13.13 -37.05
N GLU A 141 14.60 -14.13 -36.18
CA GLU A 141 14.69 -15.55 -36.52
C GLU A 141 13.56 -16.03 -37.43
N LYS A 142 12.37 -15.46 -37.29
CA LYS A 142 11.21 -15.76 -38.15
C LYS A 142 11.13 -14.86 -39.39
N GLU A 143 12.15 -14.04 -39.62
CA GLU A 143 12.28 -13.22 -40.83
C GLU A 143 11.09 -12.26 -41.05
N LYS A 144 10.45 -11.79 -39.97
CA LYS A 144 9.26 -10.93 -40.02
C LYS A 144 9.62 -9.44 -40.23
N VAL A 145 10.25 -9.14 -41.36
CA VAL A 145 10.90 -7.84 -41.66
C VAL A 145 10.00 -6.61 -41.48
N GLU A 146 8.72 -6.69 -41.83
CA GLU A 146 7.78 -5.57 -41.67
C GLU A 146 7.46 -5.31 -40.19
N LEU A 147 7.19 -6.38 -39.42
CA LEU A 147 6.94 -6.27 -37.98
C LEU A 147 8.17 -5.75 -37.24
N GLN A 148 9.37 -6.18 -37.63
CA GLN A 148 10.62 -5.67 -37.06
C GLN A 148 10.74 -4.15 -37.22
N ALA A 149 10.58 -3.65 -38.45
CA ALA A 149 10.71 -2.24 -38.75
C ALA A 149 9.68 -1.39 -37.98
N ASN A 150 8.43 -1.85 -37.94
CA ASN A 150 7.37 -1.17 -37.20
C ASN A 150 7.61 -1.24 -35.68
N PHE A 151 8.08 -2.37 -35.16
CA PHE A 151 8.36 -2.54 -33.73
C PHE A 151 9.50 -1.63 -33.26
N VAL A 152 10.61 -1.53 -34.01
CA VAL A 152 11.69 -0.57 -33.69
C VAL A 152 11.16 0.86 -33.70
N ALA A 153 10.38 1.24 -34.71
CA ALA A 153 9.84 2.60 -34.81
C ALA A 153 8.91 2.98 -33.64
N GLU A 154 8.15 2.02 -33.10
CA GLU A 154 7.15 2.26 -32.05
C GLU A 154 7.68 2.03 -30.62
N HIS A 155 8.56 1.05 -30.42
CA HIS A 155 8.90 0.51 -29.09
C HIS A 155 10.38 0.60 -28.69
N PHE A 156 11.30 1.14 -29.51
CA PHE A 156 12.72 1.21 -29.12
C PHE A 156 13.15 2.54 -28.49
N LYS A 157 12.40 3.62 -28.73
CA LYS A 157 12.81 4.97 -28.34
C LYS A 157 13.05 5.12 -26.83
N TRP A 158 12.21 4.49 -26.03
CA TRP A 158 12.27 4.57 -24.56
C TRP A 158 13.53 3.91 -23.98
N MET A 159 14.12 2.94 -24.70
CA MET A 159 15.27 2.18 -24.22
C MET A 159 16.51 3.09 -24.06
N LYS A 160 16.60 4.21 -24.78
CA LYS A 160 17.67 5.21 -24.60
C LYS A 160 17.56 5.91 -23.25
N ASP A 161 16.36 6.38 -22.91
CA ASP A 161 16.10 7.02 -21.61
C ASP A 161 16.32 6.03 -20.45
N PHE A 162 15.94 4.76 -20.65
CA PHE A 162 16.27 3.67 -19.72
C PHE A 162 17.79 3.50 -19.55
N CYS A 163 18.54 3.44 -20.66
CA CYS A 163 20.00 3.30 -20.62
C CYS A 163 20.66 4.51 -19.94
N ASP A 164 20.17 5.73 -20.18
CA ASP A 164 20.64 6.94 -19.51
C ASP A 164 20.43 6.89 -18.01
N ASN A 165 19.24 6.47 -17.56
CA ASN A 165 18.97 6.24 -16.14
C ASN A 165 19.88 5.16 -15.56
N LEU A 166 20.07 4.04 -16.28
CA LEU A 166 20.92 2.95 -15.81
C LEU A 166 22.39 3.37 -15.68
N LYS A 167 22.94 4.11 -16.65
CA LYS A 167 24.29 4.70 -16.57
C LYS A 167 24.45 5.65 -15.40
N LYS A 168 23.41 6.44 -15.11
CA LYS A 168 23.42 7.48 -14.07
C LYS A 168 23.30 6.91 -12.66
N TYR A 169 22.45 5.90 -12.47
CA TYR A 169 22.04 5.46 -11.13
C TYR A 169 22.67 4.14 -10.70
N SER A 170 23.15 3.31 -11.63
CA SER A 170 23.86 2.09 -11.26
C SER A 170 25.20 2.42 -10.59
N GLN A 171 25.53 1.71 -9.52
CA GLN A 171 26.84 1.74 -8.87
C GLN A 171 27.83 0.84 -9.63
N ALA A 172 27.38 -0.34 -10.08
CA ALA A 172 28.23 -1.30 -10.78
C ALA A 172 28.58 -0.83 -12.21
N ASP A 173 29.88 -0.80 -12.52
CA ASP A 173 30.34 -0.44 -13.87
C ASP A 173 29.88 -1.42 -14.95
N PHE A 174 29.53 -2.65 -14.56
CA PHE A 174 28.93 -3.65 -15.42
C PHE A 174 27.63 -3.14 -16.07
N TYR A 175 26.63 -2.72 -15.30
CA TYR A 175 25.35 -2.28 -15.87
C TYR A 175 25.48 -0.97 -16.64
N LYS A 176 26.42 -0.09 -16.26
CA LYS A 176 26.76 1.10 -17.07
C LYS A 176 27.30 0.69 -18.43
N ALA A 177 28.17 -0.31 -18.49
CA ALA A 177 28.71 -0.84 -19.74
C ALA A 177 27.64 -1.54 -20.59
N VAL A 178 26.77 -2.32 -19.97
CA VAL A 178 25.62 -2.96 -20.66
C VAL A 178 24.66 -1.90 -21.20
N ALA A 179 24.43 -0.81 -20.48
CA ALA A 179 23.60 0.31 -20.96
C ALA A 179 24.22 0.99 -22.20
N GLU A 180 25.53 1.26 -22.20
CA GLU A 180 26.24 1.81 -23.37
C GLU A 180 26.16 0.86 -24.58
N LEU A 181 26.30 -0.45 -24.35
CA LEU A 181 26.17 -1.47 -25.38
C LEU A 181 24.74 -1.53 -25.94
N THR A 182 23.73 -1.48 -25.06
CA THR A 182 22.31 -1.52 -25.44
C THR A 182 21.92 -0.28 -26.24
N GLU A 183 22.31 0.91 -25.79
CA GLU A 183 22.07 2.17 -26.49
C GLU A 183 22.70 2.19 -27.89
N SER A 184 23.90 1.61 -28.03
CA SER A 184 24.60 1.45 -29.31
C SER A 184 23.82 0.54 -30.27
N ILE A 185 23.31 -0.60 -29.78
CA ILE A 185 22.44 -1.49 -30.58
C ILE A 185 21.15 -0.78 -30.99
N VAL A 186 20.44 -0.18 -30.04
CA VAL A 186 19.18 0.56 -30.32
C VAL A 186 19.41 1.64 -31.38
N SER A 187 20.52 2.37 -31.30
CA SER A 187 20.86 3.42 -32.27
C SER A 187 21.23 2.89 -33.65
N MET A 188 21.79 1.67 -33.75
CA MET A 188 22.02 1.01 -35.04
C MET A 188 20.71 0.52 -35.65
N GLU A 189 19.83 -0.04 -34.82
CA GLU A 189 18.52 -0.54 -35.23
C GLU A 189 17.66 0.56 -35.86
N GLU A 190 17.62 1.74 -35.25
CA GLU A 190 16.96 2.92 -35.82
C GLU A 190 17.51 3.33 -37.20
N LYS A 191 18.80 3.16 -37.46
CA LYS A 191 19.43 3.52 -38.74
C LYS A 191 19.12 2.53 -39.86
N ILE A 192 18.89 1.26 -39.52
CA ILE A 192 18.70 0.20 -40.50
C ILE A 192 17.23 -0.14 -40.76
N VAL A 193 16.27 0.52 -40.08
CA VAL A 193 14.83 0.24 -40.20
C VAL A 193 14.37 0.17 -41.66
N ASP A 194 14.76 1.14 -42.48
CA ASP A 194 14.38 1.20 -43.89
C ASP A 194 15.04 0.10 -44.73
N ASP A 195 16.30 -0.24 -44.45
CA ASP A 195 17.00 -1.33 -45.12
C ASP A 195 16.33 -2.68 -44.79
N ILE A 196 16.03 -2.93 -43.50
CA ILE A 196 15.33 -4.13 -43.04
C ILE A 196 13.95 -4.25 -43.69
N LYS A 197 13.16 -3.17 -43.69
CA LYS A 197 11.82 -3.15 -44.28
C LYS A 197 11.83 -3.52 -45.77
N ASN A 198 12.88 -3.11 -46.48
CA ASN A 198 13.07 -3.42 -47.91
C ASN A 198 13.87 -4.71 -48.16
N SER A 199 14.13 -5.52 -47.12
CA SER A 199 14.94 -6.74 -47.21
C SER A 199 16.32 -6.52 -47.84
N LYS A 200 16.91 -5.36 -47.57
CA LYS A 200 18.19 -4.90 -48.10
C LYS A 200 19.25 -5.01 -47.00
N LEU A 201 20.44 -5.48 -47.38
CA LEU A 201 21.56 -5.52 -46.45
C LEU A 201 22.01 -4.09 -46.09
N PRO A 202 22.14 -3.75 -44.79
CA PRO A 202 22.59 -2.43 -44.37
C PRO A 202 24.06 -2.13 -44.73
N GLU A 203 24.52 -0.94 -44.38
CA GLU A 203 25.92 -0.55 -44.51
C GLU A 203 26.87 -1.57 -43.87
N ALA A 204 27.97 -1.89 -44.57
CA ALA A 204 28.90 -2.94 -44.17
C ALA A 204 29.45 -2.77 -42.74
N SER A 205 29.63 -1.53 -42.28
CA SER A 205 30.08 -1.23 -40.92
C SER A 205 29.12 -1.76 -39.83
N ILE A 206 27.81 -1.67 -40.06
CA ILE A 206 26.79 -2.17 -39.13
C ILE A 206 26.73 -3.69 -39.20
N VAL A 207 26.76 -4.25 -40.41
CA VAL A 207 26.77 -5.71 -40.63
C VAL A 207 27.98 -6.35 -39.93
N ASP A 208 29.17 -5.79 -40.12
CA ASP A 208 30.40 -6.29 -39.50
C ASP A 208 30.35 -6.17 -37.96
N THR A 209 29.76 -5.09 -37.44
CA THR A 209 29.61 -4.87 -35.99
C THR A 209 28.66 -5.89 -35.36
N ILE A 210 27.47 -6.10 -35.96
CA ILE A 210 26.49 -7.08 -35.47
C ILE A 210 27.04 -8.50 -35.59
N LYS A 211 27.71 -8.83 -36.70
CA LYS A 211 28.37 -10.12 -36.88
C LYS A 211 29.43 -10.36 -35.82
N ALA A 212 30.31 -9.39 -35.56
CA ALA A 212 31.34 -9.50 -34.52
C ALA A 212 30.73 -9.68 -33.12
N PHE A 213 29.60 -9.02 -32.83
CA PHE A 213 28.88 -9.23 -31.57
C PHE A 213 28.23 -10.61 -31.50
N ALA A 214 27.54 -11.06 -32.55
CA ALA A 214 26.96 -12.39 -32.58
C ALA A 214 28.02 -13.49 -32.43
N GLU A 215 29.18 -13.34 -33.07
CA GLU A 215 30.34 -14.22 -32.87
C GLU A 215 30.84 -14.22 -31.42
N ALA A 216 30.85 -13.06 -30.75
CA ALA A 216 31.16 -12.99 -29.32
C ALA A 216 30.14 -13.77 -28.49
N VAL A 217 28.85 -13.52 -28.70
CA VAL A 217 27.75 -14.14 -27.93
C VAL A 217 27.69 -15.66 -28.13
N LYS A 218 28.00 -16.17 -29.32
CA LYS A 218 28.01 -17.62 -29.60
C LYS A 218 28.96 -18.39 -28.67
N VAL A 219 30.01 -17.75 -28.15
CA VAL A 219 30.93 -18.33 -27.14
C VAL A 219 30.25 -18.59 -25.80
N LEU A 220 29.19 -17.83 -25.48
CA LEU A 220 28.47 -17.94 -24.22
C LEU A 220 27.49 -19.12 -24.19
N GLU A 221 27.14 -19.67 -25.36
CA GLU A 221 26.18 -20.78 -25.51
C GLU A 221 24.85 -20.50 -24.77
N LEU A 222 24.30 -19.29 -24.96
CA LEU A 222 22.94 -18.98 -24.54
C LEU A 222 22.02 -19.86 -25.38
N GLY A 223 21.33 -20.83 -24.78
CA GLY A 223 20.50 -21.81 -25.50
C GLY A 223 19.48 -21.18 -26.47
N ASP A 224 18.94 -22.00 -27.37
CA ASP A 224 18.10 -21.50 -28.47
C ASP A 224 16.66 -21.14 -28.05
N GLU A 225 16.24 -21.55 -26.85
CA GLU A 225 14.87 -21.38 -26.36
C GLU A 225 14.54 -19.93 -25.96
N TYR A 226 13.29 -19.52 -26.18
CA TYR A 226 12.75 -18.27 -25.68
C TYR A 226 12.22 -18.46 -24.26
N VAL A 227 12.58 -17.55 -23.35
CA VAL A 227 12.23 -17.63 -21.93
C VAL A 227 11.05 -16.72 -21.57
N THR A 228 11.01 -15.53 -22.15
CA THR A 228 10.06 -14.47 -21.84
C THR A 228 8.83 -14.47 -22.75
N ILE A 229 8.92 -15.07 -23.94
CA ILE A 229 7.81 -15.25 -24.89
C ILE A 229 7.59 -16.72 -25.24
N LYS A 230 6.38 -17.05 -25.72
CA LYS A 230 5.98 -18.39 -26.13
C LYS A 230 5.18 -18.35 -27.44
N GLU A 231 5.39 -19.34 -28.30
CA GLU A 231 4.61 -19.47 -29.54
C GLU A 231 3.13 -19.76 -29.26
N GLY A 232 2.27 -19.23 -30.14
CA GLY A 232 0.81 -19.23 -30.02
C GLY A 232 0.29 -17.85 -29.64
N ALA A 233 -0.52 -17.22 -30.49
CA ALA A 233 -1.15 -15.95 -30.13
C ALA A 233 -2.27 -16.16 -29.10
N LYS A 234 -2.35 -15.27 -28.11
CA LYS A 234 -3.52 -15.18 -27.22
C LYS A 234 -4.51 -14.15 -27.78
N PRO A 235 -5.80 -14.50 -27.93
CA PRO A 235 -6.80 -13.52 -28.36
C PRO A 235 -6.90 -12.38 -27.34
N GLU A 236 -7.24 -11.18 -27.80
CA GLU A 236 -7.54 -10.05 -26.90
C GLU A 236 -8.72 -10.42 -26.00
N GLU A 237 -8.55 -10.33 -24.67
CA GLU A 237 -9.69 -10.55 -23.79
C GLU A 237 -10.67 -9.38 -23.87
N PRO A 238 -11.98 -9.64 -23.97
CA PRO A 238 -12.98 -8.59 -24.01
C PRO A 238 -13.00 -7.80 -22.69
N GLU A 239 -13.44 -6.54 -22.79
CA GLU A 239 -13.65 -5.70 -21.63
C GLU A 239 -14.68 -6.34 -20.68
N LYS A 240 -14.34 -6.40 -19.39
CA LYS A 240 -15.20 -6.90 -18.31
C LYS A 240 -15.21 -5.95 -17.13
N VAL A 241 -16.33 -5.91 -16.42
CA VAL A 241 -16.48 -5.12 -15.18
C VAL A 241 -16.50 -6.04 -13.98
N ILE A 242 -15.63 -5.77 -13.02
CA ILE A 242 -15.51 -6.51 -11.77
C ILE A 242 -15.97 -5.59 -10.63
N ASN A 243 -17.01 -6.04 -9.92
CA ASN A 243 -17.49 -5.38 -8.72
C ASN A 243 -16.68 -5.87 -7.53
N THR A 244 -16.10 -4.93 -6.79
CA THR A 244 -15.23 -5.21 -5.64
C THR A 244 -15.28 -4.02 -4.68
N HIS A 245 -14.35 -3.92 -3.73
CA HIS A 245 -14.29 -2.83 -2.77
C HIS A 245 -12.89 -2.21 -2.72
N CYS A 246 -12.83 -0.91 -2.42
CA CYS A 246 -11.59 -0.20 -2.15
C CYS A 246 -10.99 -0.68 -0.82
N TYR A 247 -9.67 -0.62 -0.67
CA TYR A 247 -8.98 -0.99 0.58
C TYR A 247 -8.07 0.11 1.13
N LEU A 248 -7.93 1.24 0.43
CA LEU A 248 -7.01 2.32 0.82
C LEU A 248 -7.38 3.04 2.13
N CYS A 249 -8.61 2.90 2.61
CA CYS A 249 -8.99 3.30 3.97
C CYS A 249 -10.06 2.36 4.54
N GLY A 250 -10.36 2.51 5.83
CA GLY A 250 -11.40 1.72 6.50
C GLY A 250 -12.82 1.92 5.98
N GLY A 251 -13.04 2.86 5.06
CA GLY A 251 -14.34 3.11 4.43
C GLY A 251 -14.75 2.03 3.44
N MET A 252 -13.80 1.27 2.90
CA MET A 252 -14.03 0.10 2.05
C MET A 252 -15.15 0.25 0.98
N CYS A 253 -15.23 1.42 0.35
CA CYS A 253 -16.34 1.77 -0.55
C CYS A 253 -16.36 0.84 -1.78
N GLY A 254 -17.55 0.47 -2.23
CA GLY A 254 -17.74 -0.38 -3.41
C GLY A 254 -17.20 0.27 -4.68
N LEU A 255 -16.52 -0.54 -5.49
CA LEU A 255 -15.87 -0.18 -6.74
C LEU A 255 -16.42 -1.00 -7.90
N ARG A 256 -16.42 -0.40 -9.09
CA ARG A 256 -16.46 -1.08 -10.39
C ARG A 256 -15.12 -0.89 -11.08
N VAL A 257 -14.42 -1.98 -11.31
CA VAL A 257 -13.14 -2.01 -12.00
C VAL A 257 -13.37 -2.55 -13.40
N THR A 258 -13.05 -1.76 -14.42
CA THR A 258 -13.11 -2.17 -15.82
C THR A 258 -11.75 -2.73 -16.21
N VAL A 259 -11.73 -3.96 -16.71
CA VAL A 259 -10.53 -4.69 -17.08
C VAL A 259 -10.63 -5.02 -18.55
N LYS A 260 -9.62 -4.64 -19.32
CA LYS A 260 -9.49 -4.95 -20.75
C LYS A 260 -8.18 -5.72 -20.92
N ASP A 261 -8.25 -6.89 -21.57
CA ASP A 261 -7.05 -7.71 -21.79
C ASP A 261 -6.26 -8.00 -20.49
N GLY A 262 -6.95 -8.28 -19.38
CA GLY A 262 -6.30 -8.48 -18.07
C GLY A 262 -5.71 -7.22 -17.40
N ILE A 263 -5.86 -6.03 -17.99
CA ILE A 263 -5.34 -4.75 -17.46
C ILE A 263 -6.50 -3.86 -16.97
N MET A 264 -6.37 -3.27 -15.79
CA MET A 264 -7.35 -2.31 -15.27
C MET A 264 -7.25 -0.98 -16.02
N VAL A 265 -8.31 -0.61 -16.74
CA VAL A 265 -8.35 0.62 -17.53
C VAL A 265 -9.22 1.72 -16.91
N LYS A 266 -10.11 1.35 -15.98
CA LYS A 266 -11.00 2.31 -15.31
C LYS A 266 -11.47 1.83 -13.95
N VAL A 267 -11.52 2.75 -12.98
CA VAL A 267 -12.15 2.54 -11.68
C VAL A 267 -13.25 3.58 -11.48
N SER A 268 -14.42 3.14 -11.04
CA SER A 268 -15.55 4.01 -10.66
C SER A 268 -16.24 3.48 -9.41
N GLY A 269 -17.12 4.26 -8.80
CA GLY A 269 -17.92 3.77 -7.66
C GLY A 269 -18.99 2.78 -8.10
N LEU A 270 -19.31 1.84 -7.21
CA LEU A 270 -20.41 0.90 -7.36
C LEU A 270 -21.74 1.56 -6.98
N PRO A 271 -22.67 1.79 -7.94
CA PRO A 271 -23.99 2.35 -7.62
C PRO A 271 -24.72 1.47 -6.62
N GLY A 272 -25.38 2.10 -5.64
CA GLY A 272 -26.09 1.39 -4.57
C GLY A 272 -25.20 0.83 -3.45
N ASP A 273 -23.87 0.93 -3.54
CA ASP A 273 -23.00 0.50 -2.44
C ASP A 273 -23.34 1.21 -1.11
N PRO A 274 -23.50 0.48 0.01
CA PRO A 274 -23.88 1.08 1.29
C PRO A 274 -22.87 2.08 1.88
N LYS A 275 -21.65 2.21 1.34
CA LYS A 275 -20.62 3.10 1.92
C LYS A 275 -20.27 4.24 1.00
N GLY A 276 -20.16 3.97 -0.29
CA GLY A 276 -19.84 4.94 -1.33
C GLY A 276 -21.07 5.52 -2.01
N GLY A 277 -22.18 4.76 -2.12
CA GLY A 277 -23.37 5.17 -2.88
C GLY A 277 -23.09 5.41 -4.37
N GLY A 278 -22.03 4.81 -4.93
CA GLY A 278 -21.53 5.10 -6.28
C GLY A 278 -20.47 6.20 -6.34
N ILE A 279 -20.10 6.82 -5.21
CA ILE A 279 -19.09 7.88 -5.14
C ILE A 279 -17.78 7.32 -4.60
N ILE A 280 -16.68 7.70 -5.23
CA ILE A 280 -15.31 7.40 -4.78
C ILE A 280 -14.56 8.69 -4.48
N CYS A 281 -13.63 8.63 -3.54
CA CYS A 281 -12.72 9.74 -3.24
C CYS A 281 -11.46 9.66 -4.12
N PRO A 282 -10.57 10.67 -4.09
CA PRO A 282 -9.32 10.65 -4.86
C PRO A 282 -8.47 9.39 -4.60
N LYS A 283 -8.41 8.91 -3.35
CA LYS A 283 -7.77 7.61 -3.03
C LYS A 283 -8.43 6.46 -3.79
N GLY A 284 -9.76 6.38 -3.75
CA GLY A 284 -10.50 5.35 -4.48
C GLY A 284 -10.28 5.42 -5.99
N ALA A 285 -10.16 6.61 -6.56
CA ALA A 285 -9.86 6.81 -7.97
C ALA A 285 -8.42 6.42 -8.33
N SER A 286 -7.46 6.57 -7.39
CA SER A 286 -6.05 6.26 -7.59
C SER A 286 -5.69 4.77 -7.44
N ASN A 287 -6.67 3.86 -7.37
CA ASN A 287 -6.40 2.43 -7.18
C ASN A 287 -5.57 1.84 -8.33
N ILE A 288 -5.79 2.29 -9.58
CA ILE A 288 -5.00 1.82 -10.74
C ILE A 288 -3.53 2.19 -10.53
N GLN A 289 -3.25 3.47 -10.26
CA GLN A 289 -1.88 3.97 -10.02
C GLN A 289 -1.22 3.29 -8.81
N HIS A 290 -1.99 2.98 -7.77
CA HIS A 290 -1.44 2.30 -6.59
C HIS A 290 -1.08 0.83 -6.89
N THR A 291 -1.97 0.07 -7.52
CA THR A 291 -1.73 -1.34 -7.87
C THR A 291 -0.63 -1.49 -8.92
N TYR A 292 -0.59 -0.58 -9.90
CA TYR A 292 0.40 -0.55 -10.98
C TYR A 292 1.58 0.38 -10.71
N SER A 293 1.84 0.76 -9.46
CA SER A 293 3.03 1.56 -9.17
C SER A 293 4.30 0.76 -9.50
N ALA A 294 5.20 1.37 -10.26
CA ALA A 294 6.50 0.78 -10.59
C ALA A 294 7.40 0.60 -9.33
N TYR A 295 7.08 1.30 -8.23
CA TYR A 295 7.76 1.21 -6.93
C TYR A 295 7.36 -0.01 -6.08
N ARG A 296 6.47 -0.87 -6.55
CA ARG A 296 6.10 -2.09 -5.82
C ARG A 296 7.29 -3.04 -5.66
N LEU A 297 7.34 -3.73 -4.51
CA LEU A 297 8.21 -4.87 -4.34
C LEU A 297 7.80 -5.97 -5.33
N LYS A 298 8.78 -6.64 -5.91
CA LYS A 298 8.54 -7.61 -7.00
C LYS A 298 8.85 -9.05 -6.59
N TRP A 299 9.83 -9.24 -5.70
CA TRP A 299 10.37 -10.53 -5.27
C TRP A 299 10.75 -10.49 -3.78
N PRO A 300 10.82 -11.65 -3.10
CA PRO A 300 11.40 -11.74 -1.77
C PRO A 300 12.84 -11.22 -1.73
N LEU A 301 13.18 -10.53 -0.66
CA LEU A 301 14.51 -9.96 -0.45
C LEU A 301 15.06 -10.40 0.90
N ILE A 302 16.35 -10.76 0.93
CA ILE A 302 17.11 -11.06 2.15
C ILE A 302 18.26 -10.06 2.25
N ARG A 303 18.43 -9.49 3.45
CA ARG A 303 19.52 -8.58 3.75
C ARG A 303 20.80 -9.35 4.04
N GLU A 304 21.90 -8.88 3.45
CA GLU A 304 23.25 -9.32 3.78
C GLU A 304 24.14 -8.09 4.01
N GLY A 305 24.55 -7.86 5.26
CA GLY A 305 25.16 -6.60 5.66
C GLY A 305 24.17 -5.44 5.49
N ASP A 306 24.55 -4.43 4.72
CA ASP A 306 23.74 -3.23 4.53
C ASP A 306 22.85 -3.26 3.27
N ARG A 307 23.00 -4.27 2.41
CA ARG A 307 22.29 -4.38 1.12
C ARG A 307 21.37 -5.59 1.08
N PHE A 308 20.43 -5.57 0.14
CA PHE A 308 19.53 -6.68 -0.13
C PHE A 308 19.97 -7.44 -1.36
N ARG A 309 19.73 -8.75 -1.36
CA ARG A 309 19.69 -9.54 -2.58
C ARG A 309 18.33 -10.16 -2.77
N LYS A 310 18.06 -10.54 -4.01
CA LYS A 310 16.91 -11.37 -4.38
C LYS A 310 16.97 -12.73 -3.69
N ALA A 311 15.80 -13.25 -3.34
CA ALA A 311 15.61 -14.59 -2.78
C ALA A 311 14.41 -15.30 -3.45
N THR A 312 14.41 -16.62 -3.42
CA THR A 312 13.20 -17.40 -3.74
C THR A 312 12.21 -17.32 -2.59
N TRP A 313 10.94 -17.67 -2.84
CA TRP A 313 9.95 -17.77 -1.75
C TRP A 313 10.33 -18.81 -0.70
N GLU A 314 10.81 -19.99 -1.14
CA GLU A 314 11.28 -21.05 -0.25
C GLU A 314 12.41 -20.53 0.66
N GLU A 315 13.44 -19.92 0.09
CA GLU A 315 14.57 -19.37 0.85
C GLU A 315 14.12 -18.30 1.86
N ALA A 316 13.26 -17.37 1.44
CA ALA A 316 12.81 -16.28 2.29
C ALA A 316 11.87 -16.75 3.42
N LEU A 317 11.00 -17.74 3.15
CA LEU A 317 10.13 -18.35 4.15
C LEU A 317 10.93 -19.21 5.14
N ASP A 318 11.86 -20.02 4.65
CA ASP A 318 12.75 -20.80 5.51
C ASP A 318 13.56 -19.89 6.43
N LYS A 319 14.11 -18.79 5.89
CA LYS A 319 14.82 -17.81 6.70
C LYS A 319 13.92 -17.13 7.74
N THR A 320 12.69 -16.80 7.35
CA THR A 320 11.68 -16.25 8.27
C THR A 320 11.40 -17.20 9.42
N VAL A 321 11.19 -18.49 9.13
CA VAL A 321 10.93 -19.53 10.12
C VAL A 321 12.16 -19.78 11.01
N GLU A 322 13.36 -19.81 10.43
CA GLU A 322 14.63 -19.92 11.16
C GLU A 322 14.77 -18.79 12.20
N LEU A 323 14.57 -17.54 11.76
CA LEU A 323 14.64 -16.37 12.63
C LEU A 323 13.60 -16.44 13.74
N LEU A 324 12.34 -16.77 13.43
CA LEU A 324 11.29 -16.91 14.43
C LEU A 324 11.55 -18.05 15.41
N LYS A 325 12.19 -19.15 14.99
CA LYS A 325 12.57 -20.25 15.90
C LYS A 325 13.79 -19.91 16.76
N SER A 326 14.62 -18.95 16.36
CA SER A 326 15.83 -18.54 17.08
C SER A 326 15.56 -17.74 18.37
N ILE A 327 14.32 -17.32 18.60
CA ILE A 327 13.92 -16.45 19.71
C ILE A 327 12.67 -17.00 20.41
N GLU A 328 12.56 -16.76 21.73
CA GLU A 328 11.33 -17.08 22.44
C GLU A 328 10.15 -16.29 21.84
N PRO A 329 9.02 -16.94 21.50
CA PRO A 329 7.90 -16.24 20.86
C PRO A 329 7.35 -15.05 21.66
N SER A 330 7.43 -15.11 22.99
CA SER A 330 7.04 -14.02 23.89
C SER A 330 7.93 -12.78 23.76
N LYS A 331 9.07 -12.84 23.07
CA LYS A 331 9.97 -11.70 22.81
C LYS A 331 9.80 -11.11 21.41
N VAL A 332 8.86 -11.64 20.62
CA VAL A 332 8.57 -11.16 19.26
C VAL A 332 7.36 -10.23 19.27
N GLY A 333 7.53 -9.02 18.74
CA GLY A 333 6.44 -8.11 18.43
C GLY A 333 5.84 -8.41 17.06
N PHE A 334 4.53 -8.62 16.96
CA PHE A 334 3.82 -8.63 15.69
C PHE A 334 3.02 -7.33 15.55
N LEU A 335 3.52 -6.41 14.72
CA LEU A 335 2.81 -5.20 14.36
C LEU A 335 1.94 -5.47 13.14
N ARG A 336 0.64 -5.47 13.37
CA ARG A 336 -0.33 -5.49 12.29
C ARG A 336 -0.78 -4.07 11.96
N GLY A 337 -0.43 -3.62 10.77
CA GLY A 337 -0.92 -2.39 10.17
C GLY A 337 -2.41 -2.39 9.88
N ASN A 338 -2.85 -1.55 8.95
CA ASN A 338 -4.27 -1.35 8.69
C ASN A 338 -4.85 -2.41 7.72
N ASN A 339 -4.77 -3.69 8.13
CA ASN A 339 -5.48 -4.77 7.45
C ASN A 339 -6.85 -5.04 8.09
N PHE A 340 -7.88 -5.10 7.25
CA PHE A 340 -9.30 -5.32 7.62
C PHE A 340 -9.77 -6.78 7.52
N ASN A 341 -8.92 -7.71 7.10
CA ASN A 341 -9.15 -9.14 7.17
C ASN A 341 -7.99 -9.82 7.89
N THR A 342 -8.19 -10.08 9.17
CA THR A 342 -7.09 -10.40 10.06
C THR A 342 -7.29 -11.69 10.81
N TRP A 343 -8.29 -12.49 10.44
CA TRP A 343 -8.60 -13.71 11.18
C TRP A 343 -7.46 -14.72 11.08
N LEU A 344 -6.92 -14.91 9.88
CA LEU A 344 -5.81 -15.83 9.62
C LEU A 344 -4.50 -15.31 10.25
N THR A 345 -4.14 -14.06 9.95
CA THR A 345 -2.88 -13.47 10.41
C THR A 345 -2.80 -13.39 11.94
N GLN A 346 -3.92 -13.09 12.61
CA GLN A 346 -3.99 -13.15 14.07
C GLN A 346 -3.92 -14.58 14.60
N ALA A 347 -4.53 -15.56 13.92
CA ALA A 347 -4.51 -16.95 14.35
C ALA A 347 -3.06 -17.50 14.39
N VAL A 348 -2.28 -17.25 13.32
CA VAL A 348 -0.88 -17.68 13.21
C VAL A 348 -0.02 -17.09 14.32
N PHE A 349 0.02 -15.76 14.47
CA PHE A 349 0.88 -15.14 15.48
C PHE A 349 0.40 -15.34 16.92
N LYS A 350 -0.90 -15.60 17.13
CA LYS A 350 -1.42 -16.01 18.43
C LYS A 350 -0.99 -17.45 18.77
N ALA A 351 -1.03 -18.36 17.79
CA ALA A 351 -0.57 -19.74 17.95
C ALA A 351 0.95 -19.80 18.20
N TYR A 352 1.73 -19.00 17.45
CA TYR A 352 3.17 -18.87 17.66
C TYR A 352 3.50 -18.32 19.06
N GLY A 353 2.72 -17.37 19.57
CA GLY A 353 2.85 -16.86 20.94
C GLY A 353 3.31 -15.40 21.04
N ALA A 354 3.42 -14.69 19.92
CA ALA A 354 3.92 -13.31 19.85
C ALA A 354 3.10 -12.27 20.62
N HIS A 355 3.75 -11.14 20.90
CA HIS A 355 3.13 -9.90 21.35
C HIS A 355 2.53 -9.14 20.17
N ILE A 356 1.22 -9.29 19.99
CA ILE A 356 0.48 -8.63 18.91
C ILE A 356 0.17 -7.18 19.28
N THR A 357 0.41 -6.23 18.37
CA THR A 357 -0.11 -4.86 18.45
C THR A 357 -0.67 -4.41 17.09
N THR A 358 -1.30 -3.23 17.06
CA THR A 358 -1.88 -2.64 15.85
C THR A 358 -1.64 -1.14 15.83
N HIS A 359 -2.05 -0.44 14.76
CA HIS A 359 -2.06 1.04 14.75
C HIS A 359 -3.09 1.65 15.74
N ARG A 360 -4.04 0.87 16.25
CA ARG A 360 -5.22 1.37 16.98
C ARG A 360 -4.92 2.06 18.32
N PRO A 361 -3.94 1.64 19.14
CA PRO A 361 -3.55 2.37 20.35
C PRO A 361 -3.19 3.83 20.10
N MET A 362 -2.73 4.17 18.90
CA MET A 362 -2.41 5.55 18.49
C MET A 362 -3.56 6.26 17.79
N CYS A 363 -4.66 5.57 17.49
CA CYS A 363 -5.78 6.08 16.68
C CYS A 363 -6.99 6.40 17.54
N ASP A 364 -8.05 5.59 17.48
CA ASP A 364 -9.36 5.86 18.08
C ASP A 364 -9.63 5.08 19.36
N ASN A 365 -8.61 4.46 19.98
CA ASN A 365 -8.81 3.57 21.13
C ASN A 365 -9.50 4.25 22.32
N SER A 366 -9.13 5.48 22.66
CA SER A 366 -9.74 6.23 23.77
C SER A 366 -11.23 6.52 23.52
N ILE A 367 -11.61 6.87 22.29
CA ILE A 367 -13.01 7.07 21.88
C ILE A 367 -13.79 5.77 21.98
N ARG A 368 -13.24 4.68 21.45
CA ARG A 368 -13.90 3.37 21.48
C ARG A 368 -14.11 2.88 22.91
N MET A 369 -13.09 3.05 23.75
CA MET A 369 -13.16 2.73 25.15
C MET A 369 -14.28 3.51 25.84
N ALA A 370 -14.40 4.81 25.57
CA ALA A 370 -15.46 5.65 26.11
C ALA A 370 -16.85 5.19 25.63
N ASN A 371 -16.99 4.94 24.33
CA ASN A 371 -18.24 4.50 23.73
C ASN A 371 -18.66 3.12 24.22
N GLU A 372 -17.77 2.12 24.27
CA GLU A 372 -18.12 0.79 24.80
C GLU A 372 -18.42 0.77 26.29
N HIS A 373 -17.85 1.71 27.04
CA HIS A 373 -18.17 1.85 28.45
C HIS A 373 -19.59 2.42 28.66
N ASN A 374 -20.07 3.24 27.72
CA ASN A 374 -21.32 3.99 27.85
C ASN A 374 -22.46 3.50 26.94
N LEU A 375 -22.15 2.78 25.86
CA LEU A 375 -23.01 2.44 24.72
C LEU A 375 -22.78 0.98 24.30
N ASN A 376 -23.67 0.45 23.45
CA ASN A 376 -23.57 -0.88 22.86
C ASN A 376 -22.76 -0.92 21.54
N ASP A 377 -22.32 0.23 21.02
CA ASP A 377 -21.45 0.35 19.85
C ASP A 377 -20.19 1.17 20.18
N LYS A 378 -19.12 0.98 19.40
CA LYS A 378 -17.80 1.59 19.65
C LYS A 378 -17.63 2.92 18.92
N ARG A 379 -18.47 3.17 17.91
CA ARG A 379 -18.37 4.22 16.89
C ARG A 379 -19.76 4.58 16.38
N PRO A 380 -20.59 5.21 17.24
CA PRO A 380 -21.84 5.80 16.78
C PRO A 380 -21.56 6.81 15.66
N TRP A 381 -22.51 7.00 14.74
CA TRP A 381 -22.38 7.98 13.65
C TRP A 381 -23.66 8.77 13.47
N ILE A 382 -23.53 10.07 13.28
CA ILE A 382 -24.67 10.96 13.03
C ILE A 382 -25.42 10.54 11.76
N ASP A 383 -26.75 10.43 11.87
CA ASP A 383 -27.63 10.31 10.71
C ASP A 383 -27.90 11.68 10.07
N TYR A 384 -26.96 12.13 9.24
CA TYR A 384 -27.06 13.42 8.55
C TYR A 384 -28.29 13.58 7.63
N ARG A 385 -29.11 12.56 7.39
CA ARG A 385 -30.31 12.69 6.55
C ARG A 385 -31.40 13.53 7.21
N GLU A 386 -31.43 13.53 8.54
CA GLU A 386 -32.51 14.16 9.31
C GLU A 386 -31.99 15.23 10.29
N SER A 387 -30.68 15.30 10.57
CA SER A 387 -30.14 16.29 11.53
C SER A 387 -30.38 17.73 11.06
N ASP A 388 -30.76 18.59 12.00
CA ASP A 388 -30.96 20.04 11.81
C ASP A 388 -29.92 20.89 12.57
N TYR A 389 -29.25 20.32 13.57
CA TYR A 389 -28.19 20.97 14.34
C TYR A 389 -27.04 19.99 14.62
N ILE A 390 -25.88 20.26 14.05
CA ILE A 390 -24.73 19.35 14.05
C ILE A 390 -23.57 20.00 14.78
N ILE A 391 -23.03 19.32 15.79
CA ILE A 391 -21.77 19.70 16.45
C ILE A 391 -20.67 18.67 16.16
N LEU A 392 -19.55 19.15 15.63
CA LEU A 392 -18.37 18.33 15.32
C LEU A 392 -17.20 18.72 16.23
N TRP A 393 -16.58 17.74 16.88
CA TRP A 393 -15.45 17.95 17.79
C TRP A 393 -14.19 17.23 17.28
N GLY A 394 -13.16 17.98 16.89
CA GLY A 394 -11.88 17.41 16.45
C GLY A 394 -12.03 16.37 15.32
N VAL A 395 -13.00 16.57 14.44
CA VAL A 395 -13.31 15.67 13.32
C VAL A 395 -13.45 16.48 12.03
N ASN A 396 -12.85 15.97 10.94
CA ASN A 396 -12.94 16.58 9.63
C ASN A 396 -13.70 15.67 8.67
N GLU A 397 -15.03 15.83 8.65
CA GLU A 397 -15.92 14.95 7.89
C GLU A 397 -15.74 15.06 6.37
N THR A 398 -15.28 16.20 5.86
CA THR A 398 -15.08 16.41 4.42
C THR A 398 -13.86 15.66 3.88
N CYS A 399 -12.79 15.56 4.68
CA CYS A 399 -11.50 15.01 4.24
C CYS A 399 -11.21 13.61 4.76
N THR A 400 -11.57 13.34 6.03
CA THR A 400 -11.13 12.13 6.75
C THR A 400 -12.26 11.12 7.03
N SER A 401 -13.51 11.44 6.68
CA SER A 401 -14.62 10.52 6.90
C SER A 401 -14.43 9.21 6.16
N TYR A 402 -14.76 8.13 6.85
CA TYR A 402 -15.08 6.87 6.19
C TYR A 402 -16.38 7.03 5.39
N GLY A 403 -16.51 6.32 4.27
CA GLY A 403 -17.73 6.28 3.44
C GLY A 403 -18.11 7.59 2.74
N ARG A 404 -18.04 7.63 1.41
CA ARG A 404 -18.44 8.83 0.65
C ARG A 404 -19.94 9.08 0.62
N ARG A 405 -20.77 8.05 0.86
CA ARG A 405 -22.21 8.20 1.04
C ARG A 405 -22.52 9.06 2.26
N LYS A 406 -21.83 8.83 3.38
CA LYS A 406 -21.97 9.62 4.61
C LYS A 406 -21.59 11.08 4.37
N VAL A 407 -20.46 11.34 3.70
CA VAL A 407 -20.04 12.71 3.36
C VAL A 407 -21.07 13.41 2.47
N LYS A 408 -21.67 12.69 1.52
CA LYS A 408 -22.77 13.23 0.71
C LYS A 408 -23.97 13.60 1.59
N PHE A 409 -24.40 12.73 2.50
CA PHE A 409 -25.51 13.03 3.41
C PHE A 409 -25.22 14.25 4.30
N PHE A 410 -23.99 14.38 4.80
CA PHE A 410 -23.54 15.56 5.53
C PHE A 410 -23.68 16.84 4.68
N GLN A 411 -23.16 16.83 3.45
CA GLN A 411 -23.28 17.98 2.54
C GLN A 411 -24.74 18.30 2.17
N ASP A 412 -25.57 17.27 2.01
CA ASP A 412 -27.00 17.45 1.77
C ASP A 412 -27.69 18.05 3.00
N ALA A 413 -27.26 17.73 4.23
CA ALA A 413 -27.75 18.36 5.46
C ALA A 413 -27.49 19.86 5.50
N LEU A 414 -26.26 20.28 5.20
CA LEU A 414 -25.90 21.70 5.14
C LEU A 414 -26.74 22.45 4.09
N LYS A 415 -26.99 21.81 2.92
CA LYS A 415 -27.87 22.39 1.88
C LYS A 415 -29.32 22.49 2.30
N ARG A 416 -29.81 21.59 3.16
CA ARG A 416 -31.16 21.67 3.76
C ARG A 416 -31.25 22.78 4.81
N GLY A 417 -30.13 23.36 5.24
CA GLY A 417 -30.07 24.42 6.25
C GLY A 417 -29.76 23.92 7.66
N ALA A 418 -29.24 22.70 7.81
CA ALA A 418 -28.78 22.23 9.11
C ALA A 418 -27.64 23.12 9.63
N LYS A 419 -27.76 23.63 10.85
CA LYS A 419 -26.73 24.46 11.48
C LYS A 419 -25.52 23.60 11.84
N LEU A 420 -24.33 24.07 11.49
CA LEU A 420 -23.06 23.39 11.76
C LEU A 420 -22.17 24.21 12.69
N VAL A 421 -21.88 23.64 13.86
CA VAL A 421 -20.90 24.17 14.82
C VAL A 421 -19.69 23.23 14.86
N VAL A 422 -18.50 23.79 14.67
CA VAL A 422 -17.25 23.01 14.65
C VAL A 422 -16.32 23.48 15.76
N PHE A 423 -16.02 22.59 16.69
CA PHE A 423 -14.94 22.75 17.66
C PHE A 423 -13.66 22.10 17.09
N ASP A 424 -12.71 22.92 16.66
CA ASP A 424 -11.44 22.49 16.08
C ASP A 424 -10.37 23.56 16.36
N THR A 425 -9.17 23.15 16.74
CA THR A 425 -8.07 24.07 17.05
C THR A 425 -7.56 24.80 15.82
N ARG A 426 -7.78 24.23 14.63
CA ARG A 426 -7.51 24.87 13.33
C ARG A 426 -8.81 25.14 12.59
N LYS A 427 -8.82 26.15 11.71
CA LYS A 427 -9.90 26.33 10.73
C LYS A 427 -9.76 25.27 9.65
N SER A 428 -10.29 24.08 9.91
CA SER A 428 -10.25 22.95 8.99
C SER A 428 -11.23 23.09 7.83
N GLU A 429 -11.14 22.19 6.86
CA GLU A 429 -11.98 22.17 5.67
C GLU A 429 -13.47 22.04 6.00
N VAL A 430 -13.81 21.33 7.09
CA VAL A 430 -15.18 21.28 7.60
C VAL A 430 -15.56 22.54 8.38
N ALA A 431 -14.60 23.16 9.10
CA ALA A 431 -14.83 24.41 9.81
C ALA A 431 -15.08 25.60 8.86
N GLU A 432 -14.52 25.56 7.64
CA GLU A 432 -14.83 26.56 6.59
C GLU A 432 -16.28 26.47 6.10
N LEU A 433 -16.91 25.30 6.24
CA LEU A 433 -18.32 25.10 5.92
C LEU A 433 -19.25 25.38 7.10
N ALA A 434 -18.69 25.62 8.30
CA ALA A 434 -19.46 25.80 9.52
C ALA A 434 -20.10 27.18 9.57
N ASP A 435 -21.31 27.25 10.12
CA ASP A 435 -21.90 28.52 10.53
C ASP A 435 -21.05 29.16 11.63
N GLU A 436 -20.51 28.33 12.53
CA GLU A 436 -19.64 28.76 13.61
C GLU A 436 -18.45 27.81 13.79
N TRP A 437 -17.24 28.35 13.61
CA TRP A 437 -16.01 27.69 14.02
C TRP A 437 -15.53 28.24 15.36
N ILE A 438 -15.35 27.35 16.33
CA ILE A 438 -14.85 27.67 17.66
C ILE A 438 -13.48 27.00 17.83
N ALA A 439 -12.47 27.80 18.17
CA ALA A 439 -11.10 27.34 18.39
C ALA A 439 -10.79 27.22 19.90
N PRO A 440 -10.99 26.04 20.52
CA PRO A 440 -10.59 25.83 21.91
C PRO A 440 -9.07 25.74 22.04
N LYS A 441 -8.54 25.97 23.24
CA LYS A 441 -7.18 25.54 23.59
C LYS A 441 -7.08 24.01 23.39
N PRO A 442 -6.02 23.48 22.75
CA PRO A 442 -5.92 22.05 22.46
C PRO A 442 -6.09 21.17 23.72
N GLY A 443 -6.94 20.13 23.62
CA GLY A 443 -7.18 19.17 24.70
C GLY A 443 -8.13 19.65 25.80
N THR A 444 -8.88 20.73 25.58
CA THR A 444 -9.82 21.31 26.57
C THR A 444 -11.30 21.09 26.22
N ASP A 445 -11.59 20.36 25.16
CA ASP A 445 -12.94 20.09 24.63
C ASP A 445 -13.89 19.48 25.67
N GLY A 446 -13.37 18.58 26.51
CA GLY A 446 -14.14 17.97 27.59
C GLY A 446 -14.67 18.98 28.61
N ALA A 447 -13.96 20.08 28.86
CA ALA A 447 -14.45 21.14 29.75
C ALA A 447 -15.64 21.87 29.13
N ILE A 448 -15.59 22.15 27.83
CA ILE A 448 -16.69 22.79 27.11
C ILE A 448 -17.91 21.87 27.11
N ALA A 449 -17.74 20.59 26.75
CA ALA A 449 -18.85 19.63 26.72
C ALA A 449 -19.50 19.45 28.11
N MET A 450 -18.71 19.41 29.19
CA MET A 450 -19.22 19.37 30.56
C MET A 450 -20.00 20.64 30.91
N ALA A 451 -19.54 21.82 30.48
CA ALA A 451 -20.26 23.07 30.72
C ALA A 451 -21.55 23.18 29.91
N MET A 452 -21.58 22.66 28.69
CA MET A 452 -22.82 22.53 27.93
C MET A 452 -23.81 21.59 28.65
N CYS A 453 -23.34 20.43 29.13
CA CYS A 453 -24.17 19.52 29.93
C CYS A 453 -24.71 20.21 31.19
N TYR A 454 -23.90 21.02 31.89
CA TYR A 454 -24.32 21.79 33.05
C TYR A 454 -25.48 22.74 32.72
N VAL A 455 -25.37 23.50 31.63
CA VAL A 455 -26.43 24.43 31.19
C VAL A 455 -27.73 23.67 30.88
N ILE A 456 -27.64 22.55 30.17
CA ILE A 456 -28.80 21.72 29.82
C ILE A 456 -29.48 21.16 31.08
N VAL A 457 -28.70 20.59 32.00
CA VAL A 457 -29.23 19.95 33.22
C VAL A 457 -29.78 20.98 34.21
N LYS A 458 -29.06 22.09 34.44
CA LYS A 458 -29.48 23.15 35.37
C LYS A 458 -30.80 23.80 34.95
N ASN A 459 -30.99 23.99 33.65
CA ASN A 459 -32.20 24.60 33.09
C ASN A 459 -33.29 23.56 32.77
N GLU A 460 -33.09 22.28 33.13
CA GLU A 460 -34.01 21.17 32.87
C GLU A 460 -34.41 21.01 31.39
N LEU A 461 -33.49 21.29 30.47
CA LEU A 461 -33.72 21.22 29.01
C LEU A 461 -33.53 19.82 28.42
N TYR A 462 -33.14 18.83 29.22
CA TYR A 462 -32.90 17.47 28.78
C TYR A 462 -34.20 16.67 28.62
N ASN A 463 -34.16 15.63 27.78
CA ASN A 463 -35.26 14.69 27.61
C ASN A 463 -35.40 13.80 28.86
N LYS A 464 -36.29 14.22 29.77
CA LYS A 464 -36.50 13.54 31.07
C LYS A 464 -36.91 12.08 30.91
N GLU A 465 -37.82 11.78 29.97
CA GLU A 465 -38.30 10.41 29.72
C GLU A 465 -37.16 9.51 29.19
N PHE A 466 -36.34 10.02 28.26
CA PHE A 466 -35.21 9.24 27.76
C PHE A 466 -34.19 8.97 28.87
N VAL A 467 -33.84 10.01 29.64
CA VAL A 467 -32.87 9.90 30.74
C VAL A 467 -33.34 8.88 31.78
N GLU A 468 -34.62 8.90 32.15
CA GLU A 468 -35.19 7.96 33.11
C GLU A 468 -35.19 6.51 32.60
N ASN A 469 -35.55 6.29 31.34
CA ASN A 469 -35.80 4.94 30.82
C ASN A 469 -34.58 4.27 30.15
N TRP A 470 -33.65 5.05 29.62
CA TRP A 470 -32.58 4.55 28.72
C TRP A 470 -31.17 4.90 29.17
N THR A 471 -31.00 5.52 30.34
CA THR A 471 -29.68 5.84 30.89
C THR A 471 -29.51 5.31 32.31
N TYR A 472 -28.27 5.34 32.82
CA TYR A 472 -27.95 5.06 34.20
C TYR A 472 -26.94 6.09 34.72
N GLY A 473 -26.91 6.31 36.04
CA GLY A 473 -25.95 7.22 36.68
C GLY A 473 -26.22 8.71 36.50
N PHE A 474 -27.41 9.09 36.01
CA PHE A 474 -27.77 10.51 35.79
C PHE A 474 -27.67 11.36 37.07
N GLU A 475 -28.13 10.86 38.21
CA GLU A 475 -28.09 11.62 39.47
C GLU A 475 -26.66 11.91 39.93
N ASP A 476 -25.73 10.95 39.80
CA ASP A 476 -24.33 11.17 40.14
C ASP A 476 -23.66 12.12 39.13
N PHE A 477 -24.00 11.99 37.84
CA PHE A 477 -23.56 12.93 36.81
C PHE A 477 -24.07 14.36 37.08
N LYS A 478 -25.33 14.51 37.49
CA LYS A 478 -25.92 15.80 37.87
C LYS A 478 -25.19 16.42 39.06
N LYS A 479 -24.92 15.67 40.13
CA LYS A 479 -24.11 16.13 41.27
C LYS A 479 -22.72 16.59 40.82
N ARG A 480 -22.07 15.84 39.93
CA ARG A 480 -20.78 16.20 39.34
C ARG A 480 -20.82 17.52 38.58
N LEU A 481 -21.85 17.72 37.76
CA LEU A 481 -22.06 18.94 36.99
C LEU A 481 -22.29 20.14 37.91
N LEU A 482 -23.15 19.98 38.91
CA LEU A 482 -23.51 21.04 39.86
C LEU A 482 -22.41 21.34 40.89
N GLY A 483 -21.34 20.53 40.93
CA GLY A 483 -20.22 20.70 41.85
C GLY A 483 -20.51 20.21 43.26
N GLU A 484 -21.56 19.41 43.45
CA GLU A 484 -21.92 18.85 44.77
C GLU A 484 -20.91 17.78 45.23
N GLU A 485 -20.22 17.13 44.29
CA GLU A 485 -19.20 16.12 44.57
C GLU A 485 -17.84 16.72 44.98
N ASP A 486 -17.37 17.76 44.29
CA ASP A 486 -16.01 18.29 44.43
C ASP A 486 -15.93 19.80 44.72
N GLY A 487 -17.08 20.45 44.95
CA GLY A 487 -17.17 21.89 45.22
C GLY A 487 -16.99 22.78 44.00
N VAL A 488 -16.88 22.22 42.79
CA VAL A 488 -16.62 22.99 41.56
C VAL A 488 -17.76 22.78 40.57
N PRO A 489 -18.69 23.72 40.42
CA PRO A 489 -19.73 23.62 39.39
C PRO A 489 -19.08 23.76 38.01
N ARG A 490 -19.54 22.96 37.06
CA ARG A 490 -19.04 22.93 35.68
C ARG A 490 -19.70 24.03 34.86
N THR A 491 -19.63 25.29 35.32
CA THR A 491 -20.29 26.42 34.64
C THR A 491 -19.59 26.81 33.32
N PRO A 492 -20.25 27.57 32.43
CA PRO A 492 -19.61 28.19 31.27
C PRO A 492 -18.36 29.02 31.63
N GLU A 493 -18.36 29.79 32.72
CA GLU A 493 -17.20 30.60 33.16
C GLU A 493 -16.05 29.71 33.67
N TRP A 494 -16.36 28.54 34.22
CA TRP A 494 -15.35 27.55 34.57
C TRP A 494 -14.68 27.00 33.30
N ALA A 495 -15.48 26.63 32.29
CA ALA A 495 -14.95 26.14 31.02
C ALA A 495 -14.21 27.22 30.22
N GLU A 496 -14.62 28.49 30.29
CA GLU A 496 -13.93 29.61 29.62
C GLU A 496 -12.49 29.77 30.11
N LYS A 497 -12.27 29.71 31.43
CA LYS A 497 -10.92 29.80 32.02
C LYS A 497 -10.00 28.70 31.50
N ILE A 498 -10.55 27.49 31.33
CA ILE A 498 -9.79 26.32 30.87
C ILE A 498 -9.55 26.39 29.36
N SER A 499 -10.63 26.55 28.58
CA SER A 499 -10.64 26.37 27.13
C SER A 499 -10.34 27.63 26.33
N GLY A 500 -10.53 28.81 26.92
CA GLY A 500 -10.47 30.09 26.21
C GLY A 500 -11.70 30.40 25.35
N VAL A 501 -12.73 29.53 25.33
CA VAL A 501 -13.99 29.80 24.64
C VAL A 501 -14.88 30.64 25.54
N PRO A 502 -15.42 31.79 25.07
CA PRO A 502 -16.26 32.66 25.90
C PRO A 502 -17.44 31.93 26.54
N ALA A 503 -17.71 32.17 27.83
CA ALA A 503 -18.81 31.53 28.55
C ALA A 503 -20.16 31.73 27.85
N SER A 504 -20.42 32.93 27.35
CA SER A 504 -21.65 33.26 26.60
C SER A 504 -21.82 32.43 25.32
N THR A 505 -20.72 32.08 24.65
CA THR A 505 -20.74 31.20 23.47
C THR A 505 -21.08 29.77 23.87
N ILE A 506 -20.47 29.26 24.95
CA ILE A 506 -20.75 27.90 25.46
C ILE A 506 -22.22 27.78 25.87
N GLU A 507 -22.73 28.74 26.64
CA GLU A 507 -24.12 28.75 27.10
C GLU A 507 -25.11 28.80 25.94
N ARG A 508 -24.87 29.71 24.97
CA ARG A 508 -25.72 29.84 23.79
C ARG A 508 -25.76 28.55 22.98
N ILE A 509 -24.61 27.97 22.65
CA ILE A 509 -24.54 26.71 21.87
C ILE A 509 -25.24 25.56 22.61
N ALA A 510 -25.12 25.50 23.94
CA ALA A 510 -25.80 24.48 24.75
C ALA A 510 -27.33 24.61 24.68
N ILE A 511 -27.85 25.84 24.78
CA ILE A 511 -29.29 26.10 24.67
C ILE A 511 -29.77 25.81 23.25
N GLU A 512 -29.08 26.32 22.22
CA GLU A 512 -29.43 26.07 20.82
C GLU A 512 -29.48 24.57 20.52
N PHE A 513 -28.46 23.80 20.94
CA PHE A 513 -28.42 22.35 20.79
C PHE A 513 -29.59 21.66 21.50
N ALA A 514 -29.96 22.10 22.71
CA ALA A 514 -31.05 21.50 23.47
C ALA A 514 -32.46 21.85 22.93
N THR A 515 -32.57 22.94 22.16
CA THR A 515 -33.84 23.40 21.58
C THR A 515 -34.05 23.00 20.11
N ALA A 516 -33.03 22.44 19.46
CA ALA A 516 -33.13 21.93 18.10
C ALA A 516 -34.05 20.69 18.03
N GLU A 517 -34.62 20.41 16.86
CA GLU A 517 -35.55 19.29 16.67
C GLU A 517 -34.81 17.95 16.58
N HIS A 518 -33.70 17.92 15.85
CA HIS A 518 -32.88 16.72 15.60
C HIS A 518 -31.38 17.01 15.82
N PRO A 519 -30.98 17.42 17.05
CA PRO A 519 -29.60 17.73 17.37
C PRO A 519 -28.72 16.48 17.37
N ALA A 520 -27.47 16.62 16.93
CA ALA A 520 -26.51 15.54 16.99
C ALA A 520 -25.08 16.04 17.16
N THR A 521 -24.29 15.30 17.92
CA THR A 521 -22.88 15.63 18.13
C THR A 521 -21.96 14.41 18.06
N ILE A 522 -20.74 14.58 17.55
CA ILE A 522 -19.73 13.51 17.48
C ILE A 522 -18.31 14.04 17.58
N CYS A 523 -17.39 13.17 18.02
CA CYS A 523 -15.96 13.41 18.02
C CYS A 523 -15.17 12.32 17.31
N TRP A 524 -13.95 12.64 16.88
CA TRP A 524 -13.01 11.67 16.29
C TRP A 524 -11.56 11.91 16.74
N ALA A 525 -10.59 11.53 15.90
CA ALA A 525 -9.16 11.44 16.21
C ALA A 525 -8.56 12.69 16.89
N GLY A 526 -9.05 13.90 16.58
CA GLY A 526 -8.58 15.13 17.23
C GLY A 526 -8.81 15.15 18.74
N ILE A 527 -9.85 14.47 19.22
CA ILE A 527 -10.11 14.27 20.66
C ILE A 527 -9.39 13.01 21.17
N ALA A 528 -9.39 11.94 20.36
CA ALA A 528 -8.87 10.63 20.77
C ALA A 528 -7.40 10.67 21.19
N GLN A 529 -6.60 11.51 20.53
CA GLN A 529 -5.14 11.58 20.68
C GLN A 529 -4.70 12.61 21.74
N THR A 530 -5.59 12.97 22.66
CA THR A 530 -5.29 13.87 23.79
C THR A 530 -5.27 13.10 25.13
N PRO A 531 -4.54 13.56 26.16
CA PRO A 531 -4.47 12.88 27.44
C PRO A 531 -5.83 12.59 28.10
N ALA A 532 -6.82 13.47 27.89
CA ALA A 532 -8.16 13.34 28.45
C ALA A 532 -9.20 12.82 27.44
N GLY A 533 -8.77 12.30 26.27
CA GLY A 533 -9.66 11.95 25.16
C GLY A 533 -10.78 10.97 25.52
N PHE A 534 -10.52 10.02 26.43
CA PHE A 534 -11.55 9.11 26.95
C PHE A 534 -12.68 9.89 27.64
N TYR A 535 -12.36 10.71 28.65
CA TYR A 535 -13.36 11.46 29.40
C TYR A 535 -14.04 12.55 28.58
N ALA A 536 -13.29 13.23 27.70
CA ALA A 536 -13.86 14.20 26.76
C ALA A 536 -14.90 13.55 25.85
N THR A 537 -14.63 12.35 25.34
CA THR A 537 -15.60 11.58 24.54
C THR A 537 -16.85 11.25 25.35
N GLN A 538 -16.71 10.82 26.61
CA GLN A 538 -17.86 10.53 27.46
C GLN A 538 -18.74 11.77 27.66
N ALA A 539 -18.14 12.94 27.91
CA ALA A 539 -18.87 14.19 28.06
C ALA A 539 -19.59 14.61 26.76
N ILE A 540 -18.96 14.41 25.60
CA ILE A 540 -19.59 14.71 24.30
C ILE A 540 -20.75 13.74 24.01
N MET A 541 -20.60 12.44 24.33
CA MET A 541 -21.69 11.48 24.18
C MET A 541 -22.83 11.72 25.18
N ALA A 542 -22.55 12.29 26.36
CA ALA A 542 -23.57 12.68 27.32
C ALA A 542 -24.52 13.75 26.77
N LEU A 543 -24.05 14.66 25.91
CA LEU A 543 -24.92 15.63 25.22
C LEU A 543 -26.00 14.91 24.39
N ASN A 544 -25.62 13.87 23.63
CA ASN A 544 -26.58 13.07 22.86
C ASN A 544 -27.55 12.33 23.79
N ALA A 545 -27.05 11.76 24.90
CA ALA A 545 -27.87 11.05 25.88
C ALA A 545 -28.88 11.97 26.58
N LEU A 546 -28.47 13.17 26.99
CA LEU A 546 -29.35 14.17 27.60
C LEU A 546 -30.48 14.58 26.65
N MET A 547 -30.21 14.62 25.34
CA MET A 547 -31.24 14.95 24.35
C MET A 547 -32.01 13.73 23.84
N GLY A 548 -31.64 12.51 24.24
CA GLY A 548 -32.29 11.27 23.77
C GLY A 548 -32.13 11.00 22.28
N THR A 549 -30.96 11.32 21.72
CA THR A 549 -30.75 11.32 20.26
C THR A 549 -30.15 10.01 19.71
N PHE A 550 -29.71 9.09 20.56
CA PHE A 550 -29.18 7.80 20.08
C PHE A 550 -30.29 6.97 19.39
N ASP A 551 -30.02 6.51 18.16
CA ASP A 551 -31.00 5.83 17.28
C ASP A 551 -32.30 6.63 17.00
N ALA A 552 -32.31 7.93 17.27
CA ALA A 552 -33.39 8.84 16.90
C ALA A 552 -33.09 9.52 15.54
N PRO A 553 -34.11 10.08 14.85
CA PRO A 553 -33.89 10.88 13.64
C PRO A 553 -32.82 11.95 13.86
N GLY A 554 -31.82 11.96 12.98
CA GLY A 554 -30.75 12.94 12.97
C GLY A 554 -29.61 12.62 13.93
N GLY A 555 -29.85 11.82 14.96
CA GLY A 555 -28.87 11.52 15.99
C GLY A 555 -27.90 10.40 15.63
N PRO A 556 -27.00 10.03 16.57
CA PRO A 556 -26.02 8.98 16.31
C PRO A 556 -26.65 7.58 16.30
N SER A 557 -26.45 6.83 15.22
CA SER A 557 -26.93 5.46 15.08
C SER A 557 -26.01 4.46 15.78
N LEU A 558 -26.62 3.42 16.39
CA LEU A 558 -26.00 2.29 17.07
C LEU A 558 -26.30 0.97 16.33
N PRO A 559 -25.73 0.78 15.12
CA PRO A 559 -26.11 -0.32 14.24
C PRO A 559 -25.66 -1.70 14.76
N PHE A 560 -26.53 -2.69 14.66
CA PHE A 560 -26.17 -4.10 14.89
C PHE A 560 -25.15 -4.60 13.85
N LYS A 561 -23.97 -5.07 14.31
CA LYS A 561 -22.91 -5.55 13.40
C LYS A 561 -23.00 -7.06 13.16
N ARG A 562 -22.96 -7.47 11.88
CA ARG A 562 -22.74 -8.90 11.50
C ARG A 562 -21.30 -9.30 11.81
N LYS A 563 -21.08 -10.54 12.25
CA LYS A 563 -19.76 -11.12 12.47
C LYS A 563 -19.61 -12.37 11.63
N LEU A 564 -18.42 -12.58 11.06
CA LEU A 564 -18.06 -13.87 10.48
C LEU A 564 -17.84 -14.88 11.63
N LYS A 565 -18.13 -16.16 11.36
CA LYS A 565 -17.81 -17.25 12.30
C LYS A 565 -16.29 -17.39 12.44
N SER A 566 -15.88 -18.04 13.54
CA SER A 566 -14.48 -18.42 13.76
C SER A 566 -13.94 -19.24 12.59
N ALA A 567 -12.66 -19.03 12.27
CA ALA A 567 -11.93 -19.88 11.32
C ALA A 567 -11.72 -21.31 11.84
N TRP A 568 -11.69 -21.47 13.16
CA TRP A 568 -11.70 -22.76 13.83
C TRP A 568 -13.14 -23.26 13.92
N THR A 569 -13.40 -24.44 13.35
CA THR A 569 -14.63 -25.18 13.55
C THR A 569 -14.61 -25.92 14.90
N GLU A 570 -15.76 -26.42 15.36
CA GLU A 570 -15.88 -27.05 16.69
C GLU A 570 -15.04 -28.32 16.83
N ASP A 571 -14.76 -28.99 15.71
CA ASP A 571 -13.95 -30.20 15.58
C ASP A 571 -12.44 -29.93 15.47
N MET A 572 -12.01 -28.67 15.32
CA MET A 572 -10.59 -28.32 15.26
C MET A 572 -10.04 -28.02 16.66
N GLU A 573 -8.95 -28.69 17.04
CA GLU A 573 -8.19 -28.34 18.23
C GLU A 573 -7.55 -26.97 18.03
N LYS A 574 -7.93 -25.99 18.87
CA LYS A 574 -7.34 -24.66 18.80
C LYS A 574 -5.91 -24.73 19.33
N PRO A 575 -4.92 -24.14 18.63
CA PRO A 575 -3.55 -24.16 19.10
C PRO A 575 -3.45 -23.52 20.50
N PRO A 576 -2.67 -24.12 21.41
CA PRO A 576 -2.57 -23.66 22.79
C PRO A 576 -2.01 -22.23 22.82
N ASN A 577 -2.74 -21.30 23.42
CA ASN A 577 -2.30 -19.92 23.64
C ASN A 577 -1.62 -19.80 25.02
N ASN A 578 -0.69 -20.71 25.31
CA ASN A 578 -0.25 -21.00 26.67
C ASN A 578 1.20 -20.54 26.94
N ALA A 579 1.86 -19.90 25.98
CA ALA A 579 3.19 -19.34 26.19
C ALA A 579 3.15 -18.36 27.39
N PRO A 580 4.02 -18.54 28.41
CA PRO A 580 4.16 -17.56 29.49
C PRO A 580 4.54 -16.21 28.88
N LYS A 581 3.70 -15.20 29.07
CA LYS A 581 3.97 -13.84 28.55
C LYS A 581 4.47 -12.97 29.69
N GLU A 582 5.66 -12.40 29.53
CA GLU A 582 6.02 -11.19 30.29
C GLU A 582 4.95 -10.13 30.03
N LYS A 583 4.53 -9.41 31.08
CA LYS A 583 3.48 -8.39 30.95
C LYS A 583 4.09 -7.14 30.33
N LEU A 584 3.96 -6.99 29.01
CA LEU A 584 4.05 -5.67 28.38
C LEU A 584 2.90 -4.78 28.86
N ASP A 585 3.13 -3.46 28.89
CA ASP A 585 2.08 -2.50 29.17
C ASP A 585 1.01 -2.56 28.07
N LYS A 586 -0.22 -2.83 28.50
CA LYS A 586 -1.41 -2.91 27.64
C LYS A 586 -2.38 -1.80 28.00
N VAL A 587 -3.12 -1.32 27.02
CA VAL A 587 -4.32 -0.51 27.30
C VAL A 587 -5.36 -1.46 27.88
N LYS A 588 -5.78 -1.23 29.15
CA LYS A 588 -6.62 -2.13 29.96
C LYS A 588 -7.92 -2.63 29.31
N MET A 589 -8.33 -2.08 28.17
CA MET A 589 -9.55 -2.45 27.45
C MET A 589 -9.35 -2.92 25.99
N TRP A 590 -8.16 -2.84 25.38
CA TRP A 590 -7.98 -3.24 23.97
C TRP A 590 -6.65 -3.91 23.62
N ALA A 591 -6.68 -4.64 22.50
CA ALA A 591 -5.63 -5.54 22.06
C ALA A 591 -4.29 -4.86 21.80
N GLY A 592 -3.27 -5.42 22.45
CA GLY A 592 -1.87 -5.25 22.14
C GLY A 592 -1.09 -4.37 23.09
N TRP A 593 0.23 -4.41 22.94
CA TRP A 593 1.17 -3.61 23.70
C TRP A 593 1.22 -2.18 23.16
N ILE A 594 1.60 -1.21 24.00
CA ILE A 594 1.50 0.21 23.71
C ILE A 594 2.74 0.69 22.93
N PRO A 595 2.57 1.23 21.69
CA PRO A 595 3.67 1.75 20.88
C PRO A 595 4.58 2.79 21.56
N ALA A 596 4.02 3.65 22.42
CA ALA A 596 4.79 4.65 23.15
C ALA A 596 5.86 4.06 24.08
N TYR A 597 5.71 2.79 24.49
CA TYR A 597 6.70 2.09 25.30
C TYR A 597 7.64 1.21 24.47
N PHE A 598 7.50 1.19 23.14
CA PHE A 598 8.33 0.36 22.26
C PHE A 598 9.83 0.51 22.53
N PRO A 599 10.41 1.74 22.59
CA PRO A 599 11.85 1.86 22.79
C PRO A 599 12.31 1.33 24.15
N ARG A 600 11.53 1.55 25.21
CA ARG A 600 11.80 1.01 26.54
C ARG A 600 11.71 -0.51 26.56
N ASP A 601 10.67 -1.07 25.95
CA ASP A 601 10.45 -2.52 25.93
C ASP A 601 11.54 -3.25 25.12
N VAL A 602 12.12 -2.59 24.11
CA VAL A 602 13.32 -3.08 23.41
C VAL A 602 14.56 -2.99 24.29
N GLU A 603 14.81 -1.85 24.94
CA GLU A 603 15.96 -1.64 25.83
C GLU A 603 15.99 -2.65 26.99
N GLU A 604 14.82 -2.93 27.57
CA GLU A 604 14.65 -3.90 28.66
C GLU A 604 14.68 -5.36 28.18
N GLY A 605 14.84 -5.60 26.87
CA GLY A 605 14.87 -6.94 26.28
C GLY A 605 13.54 -7.69 26.36
N LYS A 606 12.41 -6.97 26.51
CA LYS A 606 11.05 -7.52 26.47
C LYS A 606 10.60 -7.77 25.04
N LEU A 607 11.06 -6.95 24.11
CA LEU A 607 10.94 -7.15 22.66
C LEU A 607 12.34 -7.23 22.06
N GLN A 608 12.68 -8.32 21.38
CA GLN A 608 13.97 -8.45 20.68
C GLN A 608 13.83 -8.71 19.19
N ALA A 609 12.61 -8.89 18.67
CA ALA A 609 12.35 -8.96 17.23
C ALA A 609 11.00 -8.32 16.86
N LEU A 610 10.86 -7.92 15.60
CA LEU A 610 9.62 -7.33 15.07
C LEU A 610 9.24 -7.99 13.74
N VAL A 611 8.02 -8.51 13.67
CA VAL A 611 7.35 -8.79 12.40
C VAL A 611 6.39 -7.64 12.10
N CYS A 612 6.65 -6.92 11.01
CA CYS A 612 5.91 -5.74 10.58
C CYS A 612 5.08 -6.05 9.33
N TYR A 613 3.76 -6.08 9.47
CA TYR A 613 2.84 -6.47 8.40
C TYR A 613 1.93 -5.29 8.03
N TRP A 614 2.09 -4.76 6.80
CA TRP A 614 1.44 -3.53 6.29
C TRP A 614 1.57 -2.32 7.24
N GLY A 615 2.70 -2.24 7.96
CA GLY A 615 2.97 -1.24 8.98
C GLY A 615 4.25 -0.48 8.71
N SER A 616 4.27 0.79 9.13
CA SER A 616 5.47 1.62 9.12
C SER A 616 5.59 2.40 10.44
N PRO A 617 6.01 1.75 11.54
CA PRO A 617 6.11 2.37 12.86
C PRO A 617 7.08 3.55 12.90
N THR A 618 8.09 3.57 12.02
CA THR A 618 9.03 4.69 11.89
C THR A 618 8.37 5.98 11.40
N LEU A 619 7.28 5.88 10.63
CA LEU A 619 6.49 7.03 10.20
C LEU A 619 5.28 7.30 11.10
N SER A 620 4.68 6.23 11.65
CA SER A 620 3.35 6.31 12.27
C SER A 620 3.33 6.38 13.79
N TRP A 621 4.45 6.09 14.47
CA TRP A 621 4.55 6.23 15.92
C TRP A 621 5.15 7.57 16.35
N THR A 622 4.86 7.97 17.58
CA THR A 622 5.42 9.18 18.18
C THR A 622 6.93 9.04 18.36
N ASN A 623 7.68 10.09 17.99
CA ASN A 623 9.14 10.13 18.02
C ASN A 623 9.80 9.12 17.08
N GLN A 624 9.86 9.50 15.79
CA GLN A 624 10.46 8.72 14.70
C GLN A 624 11.89 8.27 15.01
N GLU A 625 12.73 9.16 15.54
CA GLU A 625 14.13 8.85 15.85
C GLU A 625 14.22 7.73 16.90
N ALA A 626 13.45 7.83 17.99
CA ALA A 626 13.42 6.80 19.01
C ALA A 626 12.91 5.44 18.48
N ALA A 627 11.93 5.44 17.58
CA ALA A 627 11.44 4.23 16.94
C ALA A 627 12.50 3.59 16.03
N ILE A 628 13.23 4.39 15.24
CA ILE A 628 14.32 3.91 14.38
C ILE A 628 15.44 3.31 15.23
N GLU A 629 15.90 4.00 16.28
CA GLU A 629 16.96 3.49 17.15
C GLU A 629 16.54 2.23 17.90
N ALA A 630 15.28 2.11 18.29
CA ALA A 630 14.75 0.87 18.86
C ALA A 630 14.72 -0.27 17.83
N ILE A 631 14.32 -0.01 16.58
CA ILE A 631 14.30 -1.02 15.52
C ILE A 631 15.72 -1.55 15.25
N LYS A 632 16.73 -0.66 15.18
CA LYS A 632 18.14 -1.06 14.97
C LYS A 632 18.72 -1.93 16.08
N LYS A 633 18.16 -1.88 17.30
CA LYS A 633 18.57 -2.70 18.45
C LYS A 633 17.92 -4.09 18.48
N LEU A 634 16.90 -4.34 17.64
CA LEU A 634 16.29 -5.66 17.52
C LEU A 634 17.30 -6.64 16.90
N LYS A 635 17.16 -7.92 17.26
CA LYS A 635 17.96 -9.01 16.69
C LYS A 635 17.61 -9.28 15.23
N PHE A 636 16.34 -9.11 14.87
CA PHE A 636 15.88 -9.15 13.49
C PHE A 636 14.53 -8.46 13.31
N VAL A 637 14.25 -8.09 12.06
CA VAL A 637 12.99 -7.51 11.58
C VAL A 637 12.57 -8.20 10.30
N ILE A 638 11.30 -8.62 10.24
CA ILE A 638 10.69 -9.17 9.03
C ILE A 638 9.58 -8.22 8.59
N THR A 639 9.58 -7.82 7.32
CA THR A 639 8.53 -6.94 6.77
C THR A 639 7.73 -7.65 5.69
N MET A 640 6.42 -7.47 5.75
CA MET A 640 5.45 -7.95 4.77
C MET A 640 4.67 -6.72 4.27
N ASP A 641 4.89 -6.32 3.02
CA ASP A 641 4.33 -5.10 2.44
C ASP A 641 4.33 -5.21 0.90
N ALA A 642 3.56 -4.35 0.23
CA ALA A 642 3.63 -4.21 -1.23
C ALA A 642 4.73 -3.23 -1.68
N PHE A 643 5.30 -2.44 -0.77
CA PHE A 643 6.30 -1.41 -1.05
C PHE A 643 7.51 -1.51 -0.12
N MET A 644 8.67 -1.06 -0.61
CA MET A 644 9.89 -0.92 0.19
C MET A 644 9.75 0.29 1.15
N ASN A 645 8.99 0.12 2.23
CA ASN A 645 8.73 1.16 3.22
C ASN A 645 9.94 1.36 4.17
N ASN A 646 9.92 2.43 4.98
CA ASN A 646 11.04 2.78 5.88
C ASN A 646 11.44 1.70 6.90
N VAL A 647 10.59 0.70 7.18
CA VAL A 647 10.95 -0.45 8.02
C VAL A 647 11.49 -1.60 7.18
N ALA A 648 10.92 -1.81 6.00
CA ALA A 648 11.45 -2.76 5.03
C ALA A 648 12.93 -2.45 4.70
N THR A 649 13.30 -1.16 4.56
CA THR A 649 14.70 -0.73 4.33
C THR A 649 15.67 -1.02 5.48
N MET A 650 15.19 -1.53 6.62
CA MET A 650 16.00 -1.99 7.76
C MET A 650 15.73 -3.46 8.12
N SER A 651 14.91 -4.17 7.33
CA SER A 651 14.51 -5.55 7.62
C SER A 651 15.53 -6.57 7.14
N ASP A 652 15.60 -7.70 7.83
CA ASP A 652 16.42 -8.87 7.46
C ASP A 652 15.76 -9.67 6.34
N VAL A 653 14.43 -9.75 6.36
CA VAL A 653 13.62 -10.40 5.32
C VAL A 653 12.47 -9.48 4.93
N VAL A 654 12.26 -9.31 3.61
CA VAL A 654 11.13 -8.59 3.05
C VAL A 654 10.33 -9.52 2.15
N LEU A 655 9.05 -9.70 2.47
CA LEU A 655 8.12 -10.57 1.75
C LEU A 655 7.10 -9.71 0.97
N PRO A 656 7.09 -9.77 -0.38
CA PRO A 656 6.25 -8.90 -1.19
C PRO A 656 4.79 -9.36 -1.23
N CYS A 657 3.90 -8.53 -0.70
CA CYS A 657 2.46 -8.72 -0.70
C CYS A 657 1.81 -8.21 -2.00
N VAL A 658 0.68 -8.82 -2.38
CA VAL A 658 -0.19 -8.29 -3.44
C VAL A 658 -1.04 -7.12 -2.93
N SER A 659 -1.47 -6.22 -3.82
CA SER A 659 -2.46 -5.20 -3.50
C SER A 659 -3.87 -5.78 -3.40
N SER A 660 -4.82 -5.00 -2.87
CA SER A 660 -6.20 -5.47 -2.65
C SER A 660 -6.96 -5.86 -3.92
N LEU A 661 -6.56 -5.38 -5.10
CA LEU A 661 -7.22 -5.70 -6.38
C LEU A 661 -6.64 -6.94 -7.05
N GLU A 662 -5.65 -7.59 -6.44
CA GLU A 662 -5.00 -8.82 -6.92
C GLU A 662 -5.40 -10.06 -6.10
N MET A 663 -6.31 -9.93 -5.12
CA MET A 663 -6.75 -11.04 -4.27
C MET A 663 -8.24 -11.03 -3.94
N ASP A 664 -8.80 -12.23 -3.78
CA ASP A 664 -10.16 -12.44 -3.29
C ASP A 664 -10.18 -12.55 -1.76
N TRP A 665 -11.19 -11.94 -1.13
CA TRP A 665 -11.38 -12.01 0.33
C TRP A 665 -12.77 -11.50 0.73
N ILE A 666 -13.16 -11.78 1.98
CA ILE A 666 -14.42 -11.31 2.58
C ILE A 666 -14.16 -10.61 3.90
N THR A 667 -14.98 -9.61 4.21
CA THR A 667 -14.91 -8.93 5.51
C THR A 667 -16.30 -8.45 5.95
N PRO A 668 -16.66 -8.61 7.25
CA PRO A 668 -17.89 -8.04 7.77
C PRO A 668 -17.75 -6.52 7.86
N ASP A 669 -18.82 -5.80 7.52
CA ASP A 669 -18.81 -4.35 7.63
C ASP A 669 -18.77 -3.88 9.09
N TRP A 670 -18.16 -2.72 9.31
CA TRP A 670 -17.99 -2.14 10.64
C TRP A 670 -18.58 -0.74 10.78
N LEU A 671 -19.16 -0.14 9.72
CA LEU A 671 -19.52 1.29 9.67
C LEU A 671 -21.00 1.57 9.87
N TYR A 672 -21.82 1.46 8.82
CA TYR A 672 -23.20 2.01 8.83
C TYR A 672 -24.26 0.92 8.93
N ASP A 673 -24.14 -0.09 8.08
CA ASP A 673 -25.16 -1.10 7.89
C ASP A 673 -24.60 -2.49 8.16
N ALA A 674 -25.48 -3.43 8.45
CA ALA A 674 -25.14 -4.80 8.81
C ALA A 674 -24.99 -5.69 7.56
N PHE A 675 -23.84 -5.63 6.87
CA PHE A 675 -23.59 -6.45 5.68
C PHE A 675 -22.18 -7.08 5.63
N ILE A 676 -21.97 -7.99 4.69
CA ILE A 676 -20.67 -8.61 4.40
C ILE A 676 -20.22 -8.12 3.03
N SER A 677 -18.98 -7.65 2.94
CA SER A 677 -18.37 -7.21 1.68
C SER A 677 -17.58 -8.36 1.06
N SER A 678 -17.82 -8.64 -0.23
CA SER A 678 -17.01 -9.56 -1.02
C SER A 678 -16.06 -8.76 -1.89
N PHE A 679 -14.78 -8.87 -1.63
CA PHE A 679 -13.73 -8.28 -2.44
C PHE A 679 -13.30 -9.32 -3.45
N ARG A 680 -13.51 -8.99 -4.73
CA ARG A 680 -13.13 -9.84 -5.84
C ARG A 680 -11.83 -9.31 -6.44
N ARG A 681 -10.91 -10.22 -6.77
CA ARG A 681 -9.70 -9.88 -7.54
C ARG A 681 -10.10 -9.33 -8.91
N ALA A 682 -9.48 -8.22 -9.28
CA ALA A 682 -9.68 -7.57 -10.58
C ALA A 682 -8.68 -8.09 -11.62
N ILE A 683 -7.44 -8.34 -11.19
CA ILE A 683 -6.33 -8.81 -12.00
C ILE A 683 -5.60 -9.96 -11.27
N GLU A 684 -4.77 -10.69 -12.01
CA GLU A 684 -3.83 -11.63 -11.41
C GLU A 684 -2.71 -10.88 -10.67
N PRO A 685 -2.09 -11.49 -9.64
CA PRO A 685 -0.92 -10.94 -8.96
C PRO A 685 0.19 -10.54 -9.94
N LEU A 686 0.77 -9.35 -9.73
CA LEU A 686 1.93 -8.91 -10.50
C LEU A 686 3.22 -9.50 -9.94
N TYR A 687 4.20 -9.67 -10.82
CA TYR A 687 5.55 -10.13 -10.49
C TYR A 687 5.54 -11.49 -9.77
N ASN A 688 6.42 -11.67 -8.79
CA ASN A 688 6.44 -12.82 -7.91
C ASN A 688 5.75 -12.52 -6.56
N CYS A 689 4.82 -11.55 -6.50
CA CYS A 689 4.08 -11.22 -5.28
C CYS A 689 3.08 -12.32 -4.91
N LYS A 690 2.81 -12.50 -3.62
CA LYS A 690 1.84 -13.49 -3.13
C LYS A 690 0.75 -12.86 -2.26
N PRO A 691 -0.49 -13.38 -2.32
CA PRO A 691 -1.53 -12.96 -1.40
C PRO A 691 -1.12 -13.18 0.06
N ASP A 692 -1.52 -12.24 0.91
CA ASP A 692 -1.23 -12.32 2.35
C ASP A 692 -1.65 -13.66 2.95
N TRP A 693 -2.81 -14.19 2.55
CA TRP A 693 -3.26 -15.47 3.09
C TRP A 693 -2.35 -16.64 2.74
N TRP A 694 -1.68 -16.61 1.59
CA TRP A 694 -0.77 -17.67 1.16
C TRP A 694 0.49 -17.65 2.02
N ILE A 695 1.09 -16.47 2.20
CA ILE A 695 2.34 -16.28 2.98
C ILE A 695 2.20 -16.74 4.43
N PHE A 696 1.01 -16.62 5.03
CA PHE A 696 0.76 -17.05 6.41
C PHE A 696 0.36 -18.53 6.55
N ILE A 697 -0.01 -19.20 5.46
CA ILE A 697 -0.34 -20.63 5.44
C ILE A 697 0.92 -21.46 5.26
N GLU A 698 1.78 -21.05 4.31
CA GLU A 698 3.13 -21.59 4.17
C GLU A 698 3.99 -21.22 5.40
#